data_AF-A0A956F7Q6-F1
#
_entry.id   AF-A0A956F7Q6-F1
#
_cell.length_a   1.000
_cell.length_b   1.000
_cell.length_c   1.000
_cell.angle_alpha   90.00
_cell.angle_beta   90.00
_cell.angle_gamma   90.00
#
_symmetry.space_group_name_H-M   'P 1'
#
loop_
_entity.id
_entity.type
_entity.pdbx_description
1 polymer ?
#
loop_
_entity_poly.entity_id
_entity_poly.type
_entity_poly.pdbx_seq_one_letter_code
_entity_poly.pdbx_strand_id
1 'polypeptide(L)'
;MSTRTHVPSLLLLSSLALGCAAETGGGDATAQPPGQPGAAAPEAAVAEVEVDETPPVPLDQWRTVKKEGEAATRVADLEERITKCRAFVDAHPDHQAAGDVLETLADSLIEKGGFDPAELAACLEAKAALEEDSSTPTELVQRYHLKHDLPIDSGLRLLELARERLAQDEKELALETDERRREWMELRLAYQRAKADAFEARLFLRDKKVDEALGALERGHAETTKLAKDIVVRDAEGKAVRTLAGGVLEELDVLTAEALHRKGDDAGARESLAKALGFLDDLEVRGMYDELRTGLGGSGGTDRLITAQRQDAQRFVLEDLAGKKVKLDDYRGKVVLVTFWATWCGPCKREMPELQKFQQEYKSKGVEVLAINIDDFNSRSKIKPFLDENNLGKVKVLLEEPKQLTEYNYNAIPALYVIDREGRVAHARTGYDPELKEKLGNEIKAIVEGTEDAGRSLLTIEQAPAGWEVLWKQPVRGDVRALAVAEATKGAKGEIGAVGRDGLMRWSADGESLGAKPIAGWTRSLRVSDLDGDGKREWIVGGWQDLKVLDHAGELYWEHGGQGMVTVAGVHDLNGDGFQEIVLQDGERVVVMKAVPDPMWTSAPFKDLEAVRIDPGGGVLVQADGELVELSARGKVTKRGTEAPEGRTLSGRMETPDGPMDLFEGKWDPTPELGHDVDGDGQDDVMVAGRQGVIVYDQQGRPVLRVRSHDVGIEAAIGDLDGKAGAELALFVEHYGLVVLGKK
;
A
#
# COMPACT_ATOMS: atom_id res chain seq x y z
N MET A 1 -37.05 37.95 1.79
CA MET A 1 -37.53 38.62 3.02
C MET A 1 -36.67 38.14 4.19
N SER A 2 -36.11 39.09 4.95
CA SER A 2 -35.40 39.01 6.26
C SER A 2 -34.45 37.83 6.53
N THR A 3 -33.12 37.99 6.50
CA THR A 3 -32.19 38.68 7.45
C THR A 3 -31.92 37.96 8.78
N ARG A 4 -30.64 37.56 8.95
CA ARG A 4 -29.78 37.65 10.17
C ARG A 4 -30.09 36.65 11.31
N THR A 5 -29.16 36.11 12.11
CA THR A 5 -27.69 36.16 12.26
C THR A 5 -27.30 35.14 13.35
N HIS A 6 -26.26 34.33 13.10
CA HIS A 6 -25.05 34.14 13.91
C HIS A 6 -25.03 34.22 15.47
N VAL A 7 -24.62 33.06 16.06
CA VAL A 7 -23.60 32.76 17.11
C VAL A 7 -23.79 33.19 18.59
N PRO A 8 -22.99 32.66 19.56
CA PRO A 8 -23.49 31.92 20.73
C PRO A 8 -23.02 32.60 22.04
N SER A 9 -23.08 31.89 23.17
CA SER A 9 -21.98 31.73 24.16
C SER A 9 -22.42 31.72 25.63
N LEU A 10 -21.58 31.04 26.40
CA LEU A 10 -21.22 31.23 27.81
C LEU A 10 -22.13 30.66 28.92
N LEU A 11 -21.58 29.60 29.55
CA LEU A 11 -21.17 29.53 30.96
C LEU A 11 -22.17 29.99 32.03
N LEU A 12 -22.48 29.10 32.98
CA LEU A 12 -22.13 29.33 34.39
C LEU A 12 -22.35 28.09 35.27
N LEU A 13 -21.30 27.80 36.04
CA LEU A 13 -21.25 26.96 37.23
C LEU A 13 -22.34 27.34 38.26
N SER A 14 -22.76 26.37 39.07
CA SER A 14 -22.65 26.37 40.55
C SER A 14 -23.76 25.54 41.19
N SER A 15 -23.34 24.42 41.79
CA SER A 15 -23.70 23.96 43.15
C SER A 15 -25.00 24.46 43.80
N LEU A 16 -25.83 23.50 44.24
CA LEU A 16 -26.16 23.34 45.67
C LEU A 16 -26.96 22.06 45.93
N ALA A 17 -26.51 21.35 46.96
CA ALA A 17 -27.15 20.20 47.57
C ALA A 17 -28.42 20.58 48.35
N LEU A 18 -29.34 19.62 48.45
CA LEU A 18 -30.21 19.25 49.59
C LEU A 18 -31.12 18.14 49.00
N GLY A 19 -31.11 16.89 49.44
CA GLY A 19 -31.28 16.44 50.81
C GLY A 19 -32.70 15.89 50.95
N CYS A 20 -32.84 14.56 51.08
CA CYS A 20 -33.95 13.94 51.81
C CYS A 20 -33.62 12.47 52.10
N ALA A 21 -33.66 12.16 53.39
CA ALA A 21 -33.33 10.91 54.03
C ALA A 21 -34.53 9.93 54.08
N ALA A 22 -34.21 8.65 54.29
CA ALA A 22 -34.92 7.69 55.14
C ALA A 22 -33.91 6.53 55.39
N GLU A 23 -33.31 6.40 56.59
CA GLU A 23 -33.79 5.61 57.75
C GLU A 23 -34.10 4.14 57.37
N THR A 24 -33.51 3.08 57.95
CA THR A 24 -33.38 2.73 59.38
C THR A 24 -32.42 1.54 59.65
N GLY A 25 -31.79 1.51 60.84
CA GLY A 25 -31.37 0.32 61.62
C GLY A 25 -29.93 -0.15 61.38
N GLY A 26 -28.96 -0.12 62.31
CA GLY A 26 -28.92 -0.49 63.74
C GLY A 26 -28.16 -1.83 63.87
N GLY A 27 -27.15 -2.10 64.70
CA GLY A 27 -26.35 -1.37 65.68
C GLY A 27 -25.17 -2.27 66.15
N ASP A 28 -24.25 -1.66 66.90
CA ASP A 28 -23.26 -2.17 67.88
C ASP A 28 -22.10 -3.15 67.55
N ALA A 29 -20.91 -2.54 67.52
CA ALA A 29 -19.74 -2.73 68.44
C ALA A 29 -19.16 -4.13 68.73
N THR A 30 -17.84 -4.30 68.48
CA THR A 30 -16.83 -4.70 69.51
C THR A 30 -15.39 -4.71 68.95
N ALA A 31 -14.42 -4.65 69.88
CA ALA A 31 -13.03 -4.19 69.75
C ALA A 31 -11.96 -5.21 69.28
N GLN A 32 -10.76 -4.68 68.99
CA GLN A 32 -9.50 -5.26 68.45
C GLN A 32 -8.76 -6.31 69.35
N PRO A 33 -7.50 -6.74 69.07
CA PRO A 33 -6.94 -7.70 68.07
C PRO A 33 -6.13 -8.85 68.79
N PRO A 34 -5.32 -9.77 68.18
CA PRO A 34 -4.01 -9.51 67.52
C PRO A 34 -3.58 -10.48 66.38
N GLY A 35 -2.53 -10.14 65.61
CA GLY A 35 -1.71 -11.11 64.84
C GLY A 35 -1.15 -10.64 63.49
N GLN A 36 0.12 -10.20 63.45
CA GLN A 36 1.00 -10.08 62.26
C GLN A 36 1.55 -11.47 61.84
N PRO A 37 2.24 -11.70 60.68
CA PRO A 37 2.99 -10.74 59.83
C PRO A 37 2.93 -10.93 58.30
N GLY A 38 3.44 -9.93 57.56
CA GLY A 38 3.82 -10.06 56.15
C GLY A 38 4.40 -8.75 55.61
N ALA A 39 5.73 -8.67 55.55
CA ALA A 39 6.49 -7.49 55.16
C ALA A 39 6.28 -7.13 53.68
N ALA A 40 5.89 -5.88 53.40
CA ALA A 40 6.00 -5.26 52.09
C ALA A 40 7.33 -4.48 52.01
N ALA A 41 8.01 -4.63 50.87
CA ALA A 41 9.23 -3.92 50.49
C ALA A 41 8.98 -2.40 50.34
N PRO A 42 10.03 -1.55 50.42
CA PRO A 42 9.85 -0.10 50.42
C PRO A 42 9.49 0.41 49.03
N GLU A 43 8.44 1.23 48.92
CA GLU A 43 8.20 2.08 47.75
C GLU A 43 9.39 3.03 47.60
N ALA A 44 10.04 2.98 46.44
CA ALA A 44 11.08 3.92 46.07
C ALA A 44 10.45 5.30 45.87
N ALA A 45 10.88 6.27 46.68
CA ALA A 45 10.53 7.66 46.50
C ALA A 45 11.03 8.13 45.12
N VAL A 46 10.10 8.50 44.25
CA VAL A 46 10.40 9.21 43.00
C VAL A 46 10.88 10.60 43.39
N ALA A 47 12.13 10.92 43.07
CA ALA A 47 12.64 12.28 43.22
C ALA A 47 11.90 13.18 42.22
N GLU A 48 11.17 14.19 42.72
CA GLU A 48 10.61 15.25 41.89
C GLU A 48 11.76 15.97 41.17
N VAL A 49 11.74 15.89 39.84
CA VAL A 49 12.63 16.66 38.97
C VAL A 49 12.14 18.11 39.00
N GLU A 50 12.96 19.06 39.45
CA GLU A 50 12.69 20.48 39.27
C GLU A 50 12.64 20.79 37.78
N VAL A 51 11.44 21.06 37.25
CA VAL A 51 11.25 21.57 35.89
C VAL A 51 11.41 23.09 35.95
N ASP A 52 12.39 23.63 35.24
CA ASP A 52 12.50 25.07 35.03
C ASP A 52 11.32 25.53 34.15
N GLU A 53 10.29 26.10 34.78
CA GLU A 53 9.09 26.62 34.10
C GLU A 53 9.34 27.93 33.36
N THR A 54 10.58 28.44 33.32
CA THR A 54 10.92 29.64 32.55
C THR A 54 11.18 29.25 31.10
N PRO A 55 10.29 29.54 30.13
CA PRO A 55 10.57 29.25 28.74
C PRO A 55 11.84 30.03 28.33
N PRO A 56 12.80 29.40 27.63
CA PRO A 56 14.10 30.01 27.32
C PRO A 56 14.00 31.27 26.45
N VAL A 57 12.81 31.56 25.88
CA VAL A 57 12.50 32.76 25.09
C VAL A 57 11.02 33.15 25.32
N PRO A 58 10.68 34.45 25.49
CA PRO A 58 9.29 34.91 25.49
C PRO A 58 8.52 34.45 24.24
N LEU A 59 7.29 33.93 24.40
CA LEU A 59 6.47 33.35 23.33
C LEU A 59 6.32 34.24 22.08
N ASP A 60 6.27 35.56 22.26
CA ASP A 60 6.15 36.52 21.15
C ASP A 60 7.44 36.63 20.33
N GLN A 61 8.61 36.51 20.97
CA GLN A 61 9.90 36.44 20.27
C GLN A 61 10.02 35.10 19.53
N TRP A 62 9.63 34.00 20.17
CA TRP A 62 9.58 32.68 19.52
C TRP A 62 8.70 32.66 18.26
N ARG A 63 7.49 33.22 18.35
CA ARG A 63 6.57 33.33 17.19
C ARG A 63 7.12 34.20 16.07
N THR A 64 7.93 35.19 16.42
CA THR A 64 8.56 36.09 15.45
C THR A 64 9.63 35.34 14.66
N VAL A 65 10.54 34.65 15.36
CA VAL A 65 11.60 33.83 14.73
C VAL A 65 10.99 32.72 13.87
N LYS A 66 9.91 32.05 14.33
CA LYS A 66 9.20 31.07 13.49
C LYS A 66 8.69 31.67 12.16
N LYS A 67 8.08 32.86 12.19
CA LYS A 67 7.59 33.54 10.98
C LYS A 67 8.73 33.94 10.04
N GLU A 68 9.88 34.32 10.58
CA GLU A 68 11.08 34.64 9.79
C GLU A 68 11.58 33.39 9.06
N GLY A 69 11.61 32.23 9.72
CA GLY A 69 11.93 30.94 9.10
C GLY A 69 10.96 30.60 7.97
N GLU A 70 9.65 30.67 8.22
CA GLU A 70 8.62 30.46 7.19
C GLU A 70 8.74 31.44 6.01
N ALA A 71 9.16 32.67 6.26
CA ALA A 71 9.37 33.66 5.22
C ALA A 71 10.61 33.34 4.37
N ALA A 72 11.67 32.80 4.98
CA ALA A 72 12.86 32.35 4.27
C ALA A 72 12.54 31.19 3.31
N THR A 73 11.77 30.19 3.76
CA THR A 73 11.46 28.99 2.96
C THR A 73 10.51 29.25 1.79
N ARG A 74 9.65 30.27 1.87
CA ARG A 74 8.64 30.60 0.83
C ARG A 74 9.16 31.49 -0.30
N VAL A 75 10.45 31.81 -0.33
CA VAL A 75 11.04 32.66 -1.38
C VAL A 75 11.05 31.90 -2.71
N ALA A 76 10.43 32.51 -3.74
CA ALA A 76 10.28 31.87 -5.04
C ALA A 76 11.60 31.78 -5.82
N ASP A 77 12.46 32.80 -5.72
CA ASP A 77 13.78 32.80 -6.33
C ASP A 77 14.73 31.86 -5.59
N LEU A 78 15.41 30.99 -6.32
CA LEU A 78 16.22 29.91 -5.75
C LEU A 78 17.46 30.42 -5.01
N GLU A 79 18.19 31.37 -5.59
CA GLU A 79 19.42 31.91 -5.01
C GLU A 79 19.10 32.77 -3.78
N GLU A 80 18.04 33.56 -3.85
CA GLU A 80 17.54 34.34 -2.73
C GLU A 80 17.04 33.44 -1.60
N ARG A 81 16.33 32.34 -1.91
CA ARG A 81 15.88 31.36 -0.92
C ARG A 81 17.06 30.71 -0.21
N ILE A 82 18.06 30.22 -0.93
CA ILE A 82 19.28 29.65 -0.34
C ILE A 82 19.95 30.67 0.59
N THR A 83 20.11 31.91 0.14
CA THR A 83 20.74 32.99 0.92
C THR A 83 19.96 33.26 2.21
N LYS A 84 18.64 33.33 2.14
CA LYS A 84 17.78 33.60 3.30
C LYS A 84 17.73 32.43 4.27
N CYS A 85 17.64 31.20 3.78
CA CYS A 85 17.66 30.01 4.63
C CYS A 85 19.01 29.91 5.37
N ARG A 86 20.15 30.11 4.71
CA ARG A 86 21.47 30.15 5.36
C ARG A 86 21.52 31.22 6.45
N ALA A 87 21.14 32.45 6.12
CA ALA A 87 21.14 33.55 7.08
C ALA A 87 20.25 33.29 8.30
N PHE A 88 19.11 32.61 8.10
CA PHE A 88 18.23 32.22 9.19
C PHE A 88 18.87 31.17 10.10
N VAL A 89 19.42 30.10 9.53
CA VAL A 89 20.07 29.02 10.29
C VAL A 89 21.27 29.55 11.06
N ASP A 90 22.09 30.41 10.45
CA ASP A 90 23.24 31.04 11.11
C ASP A 90 22.83 31.93 12.30
N ALA A 91 21.69 32.61 12.18
CA ALA A 91 21.17 33.49 13.23
C ALA A 91 20.44 32.75 14.36
N HIS A 92 19.84 31.60 14.05
CA HIS A 92 18.95 30.85 14.94
C HIS A 92 19.24 29.34 14.93
N PRO A 93 20.49 28.90 15.17
CA PRO A 93 20.89 27.50 14.98
C PRO A 93 20.14 26.54 15.91
N ASP A 94 19.80 26.97 17.13
CA ASP A 94 19.15 26.14 18.16
C ASP A 94 17.61 26.29 18.19
N HIS A 95 17.03 27.06 17.26
CA HIS A 95 15.59 27.29 17.25
C HIS A 95 14.87 26.16 16.51
N GLN A 96 13.77 25.62 17.07
CA GLN A 96 13.04 24.48 16.46
C GLN A 96 12.64 24.71 14.99
N ALA A 97 12.29 25.95 14.61
CA ALA A 97 11.99 26.31 13.21
C ALA A 97 13.18 26.14 12.25
N ALA A 98 14.42 26.04 12.74
CA ALA A 98 15.59 25.80 11.91
C ALA A 98 15.56 24.40 11.25
N GLY A 99 14.92 23.40 11.85
CA GLY A 99 14.78 22.07 11.25
C GLY A 99 14.06 22.08 9.88
N ASP A 100 12.96 22.83 9.78
CA ASP A 100 12.21 23.02 8.51
C ASP A 100 13.01 23.84 7.48
N VAL A 101 13.75 24.84 7.98
CA VAL A 101 14.56 25.73 7.13
C VAL A 101 15.78 24.99 6.58
N LEU A 102 16.42 24.14 7.38
CA LEU A 102 17.52 23.26 6.97
C LEU A 102 17.07 22.26 5.92
N GLU A 103 15.88 21.68 6.06
CA GLU A 103 15.33 20.80 5.02
C GLU A 103 15.10 21.55 3.71
N THR A 104 14.48 22.73 3.78
CA THR A 104 14.28 23.58 2.59
C THR A 104 15.62 24.01 1.97
N LEU A 105 16.63 24.29 2.79
CA LEU A 105 17.97 24.63 2.32
C LEU A 105 18.60 23.45 1.59
N ALA A 106 18.56 22.25 2.17
CA ALA A 106 19.05 21.02 1.55
C ALA A 106 18.40 20.78 0.17
N ASP A 107 17.07 20.80 0.11
CA ASP A 107 16.32 20.65 -1.15
C ASP A 107 16.70 21.75 -2.18
N SER A 108 16.90 22.98 -1.73
CA SER A 108 17.27 24.10 -2.61
C SER A 108 18.71 23.99 -3.13
N LEU A 109 19.65 23.51 -2.32
CA LEU A 109 21.03 23.24 -2.77
C LEU A 109 21.05 22.17 -3.85
N ILE A 110 20.24 21.11 -3.69
CA ILE A 110 20.06 20.05 -4.69
C ILE A 110 19.41 20.61 -5.97
N GLU A 111 18.34 21.40 -5.85
CA GLU A 111 17.65 22.02 -6.98
C GLU A 111 18.60 22.91 -7.81
N LYS A 112 19.50 23.65 -7.14
CA LYS A 112 20.48 24.51 -7.79
C LYS A 112 21.50 23.73 -8.62
N GLY A 113 21.87 22.53 -8.17
CA GLY A 113 22.92 21.72 -8.78
C GLY A 113 24.33 22.30 -8.56
N GLY A 114 25.36 21.44 -8.64
CA GLY A 114 26.75 21.86 -8.38
C GLY A 114 27.00 22.32 -6.94
N PHE A 115 26.20 21.84 -5.98
CA PHE A 115 26.38 22.09 -4.56
C PHE A 115 27.66 21.42 -4.03
N ASP A 116 28.20 21.94 -2.94
CA ASP A 116 29.27 21.28 -2.20
C ASP A 116 28.68 20.11 -1.37
N PRO A 117 29.06 18.85 -1.61
CA PRO A 117 28.57 17.72 -0.83
C PRO A 117 28.82 17.86 0.68
N ALA A 118 29.90 18.54 1.08
CA ALA A 118 30.20 18.80 2.48
C ALA A 118 29.21 19.79 3.12
N GLU A 119 28.73 20.76 2.34
CA GLU A 119 27.72 21.72 2.79
C GLU A 119 26.37 21.03 2.99
N LEU A 120 25.95 20.20 2.02
CA LEU A 120 24.70 19.45 2.14
C LEU A 120 24.76 18.47 3.32
N ALA A 121 25.88 17.76 3.49
CA ALA A 121 26.12 16.89 4.65
C ALA A 121 25.98 17.65 5.99
N ALA A 122 26.64 18.80 6.13
CA ALA A 122 26.55 19.62 7.35
C ALA A 122 25.11 20.09 7.63
N CYS A 123 24.35 20.43 6.58
CA CYS A 123 22.95 20.83 6.69
C CYS A 123 22.07 19.68 7.24
N LEU A 124 22.29 18.46 6.77
CA LEU A 124 21.55 17.28 7.22
C LEU A 124 21.91 16.89 8.65
N GLU A 125 23.20 16.94 9.01
CA GLU A 125 23.67 16.71 10.38
C GLU A 125 23.08 17.71 11.37
N ALA A 126 23.04 19.00 10.99
CA ALA A 126 22.42 20.05 11.79
C ALA A 126 20.90 19.82 11.95
N LYS A 127 20.20 19.42 10.88
CA LYS A 127 18.76 19.10 10.98
C LYS A 127 18.56 17.94 11.92
N ALA A 128 19.32 16.86 11.71
CA ALA A 128 19.22 15.68 12.54
C ALA A 128 19.35 16.09 14.00
N ALA A 129 20.40 16.82 14.39
CA ALA A 129 20.65 17.26 15.76
C ALA A 129 19.50 18.04 16.43
N LEU A 130 18.64 18.72 15.67
CA LEU A 130 17.52 19.50 16.21
C LEU A 130 16.24 18.69 16.43
N GLU A 131 16.09 17.55 15.77
CA GLU A 131 14.89 16.73 15.82
C GLU A 131 14.97 15.76 17.00
N GLU A 132 13.86 15.46 17.67
CA GLU A 132 13.86 14.51 18.78
C GLU A 132 13.55 13.07 18.32
N ASP A 133 13.01 12.89 17.12
CA ASP A 133 12.63 11.57 16.59
C ASP A 133 13.86 10.72 16.23
N SER A 134 13.87 9.47 16.71
CA SER A 134 14.92 8.47 16.46
C SER A 134 14.97 7.99 15.00
N SER A 135 13.89 8.14 14.24
CA SER A 135 13.83 7.73 12.83
C SER A 135 14.44 8.76 11.87
N THR A 136 14.43 10.05 12.22
CA THR A 136 14.86 11.13 11.32
C THR A 136 16.29 10.94 10.77
N PRO A 137 17.31 10.60 11.58
CA PRO A 137 18.67 10.48 11.03
C PRO A 137 18.81 9.35 10.00
N THR A 138 18.09 8.23 10.16
CA THR A 138 18.12 7.12 9.18
C THR A 138 17.37 7.50 7.89
N GLU A 139 16.28 8.27 7.99
CA GLU A 139 15.59 8.83 6.82
C GLU A 139 16.47 9.79 6.02
N LEU A 140 17.25 10.64 6.69
CA LEU A 140 18.18 11.56 6.02
C LEU A 140 19.30 10.81 5.28
N VAL A 141 19.80 9.70 5.84
CA VAL A 141 20.74 8.81 5.16
C VAL A 141 20.12 8.24 3.88
N GLN A 142 18.90 7.71 3.98
CA GLN A 142 18.20 7.13 2.84
C GLN A 142 17.91 8.17 1.74
N ARG A 143 17.28 9.29 2.13
CA ARG A 143 16.76 10.29 1.19
C ARG A 143 17.85 11.08 0.48
N TYR A 144 18.92 11.41 1.19
CA TYR A 144 19.94 12.32 0.68
C TYR A 144 21.30 11.66 0.51
N HIS A 145 21.74 10.90 1.52
CA HIS A 145 23.13 10.48 1.57
C HIS A 145 23.49 9.45 0.49
N LEU A 146 22.70 8.38 0.39
CA LEU A 146 22.88 7.34 -0.62
C LEU A 146 22.60 7.89 -2.02
N LYS A 147 21.55 8.70 -2.14
CA LYS A 147 21.07 9.28 -3.39
C LYS A 147 22.02 10.28 -4.05
N HIS A 148 22.73 11.07 -3.26
CA HIS A 148 23.60 12.15 -3.74
C HIS A 148 25.09 11.91 -3.53
N ASP A 149 25.46 10.67 -3.22
CA ASP A 149 26.85 10.24 -3.04
C ASP A 149 27.64 11.12 -2.05
N LEU A 150 27.02 11.54 -0.94
CA LEU A 150 27.68 12.43 0.03
C LEU A 150 28.83 11.69 0.76
N PRO A 151 29.72 12.40 1.49
CA PRO A 151 30.85 11.78 2.18
C PRO A 151 30.44 10.75 3.25
N ILE A 152 31.02 9.54 3.19
CA ILE A 152 30.66 8.40 4.04
C ILE A 152 30.66 8.73 5.55
N ASP A 153 31.64 9.50 6.01
CA ASP A 153 31.75 9.89 7.43
C ASP A 153 30.53 10.68 7.93
N SER A 154 29.86 11.42 7.04
CA SER A 154 28.62 12.13 7.38
C SER A 154 27.46 11.17 7.66
N GLY A 155 27.29 10.16 6.80
CA GLY A 155 26.32 9.10 7.04
C GLY A 155 26.56 8.35 8.34
N LEU A 156 27.80 8.01 8.62
CA LEU A 156 28.16 7.35 9.87
C LEU A 156 27.82 8.20 11.10
N ARG A 157 28.04 9.52 11.05
CA ARG A 157 27.61 10.45 12.11
C ARG A 157 26.08 10.51 12.28
N LEU A 158 25.33 10.53 11.18
CA LEU A 158 23.86 10.46 11.23
C LEU A 158 23.38 9.15 11.88
N LEU A 159 24.01 8.02 11.56
CA LEU A 159 23.69 6.72 12.16
C LEU A 159 24.11 6.63 13.64
N GLU A 160 25.20 7.30 14.03
CA GLU A 160 25.59 7.45 15.45
C GLU A 160 24.52 8.22 16.23
N LEU A 161 24.04 9.34 15.69
CA LEU A 161 22.96 10.12 16.29
C LEU A 161 21.64 9.34 16.37
N ALA A 162 21.32 8.51 15.37
CA ALA A 162 20.18 7.60 15.44
C ALA A 162 20.31 6.65 16.64
N ARG A 163 21.49 6.06 16.85
CA ARG A 163 21.76 5.13 17.96
C ARG A 163 21.68 5.81 19.32
N GLU A 164 22.16 7.05 19.44
CA GLU A 164 22.02 7.83 20.67
C GLU A 164 20.55 8.06 21.05
N ARG A 165 19.70 8.36 20.07
CA ARG A 165 18.24 8.52 20.29
C ARG A 165 17.56 7.20 20.63
N LEU A 166 17.91 6.13 19.93
CA LEU A 166 17.39 4.80 20.25
C LEU A 166 17.75 4.40 21.68
N ALA A 167 18.94 4.75 22.17
CA ALA A 167 19.33 4.52 23.57
C ALA A 167 18.54 5.39 24.57
N GLN A 168 17.97 6.52 24.13
CA GLN A 168 17.07 7.34 24.92
C GLN A 168 15.65 6.75 24.94
N ASP A 169 15.13 6.37 23.77
CA ASP A 169 13.86 5.65 23.62
C ASP A 169 13.82 4.35 24.46
N GLU A 170 14.96 3.67 24.62
CA GLU A 170 15.10 2.51 25.51
C GLU A 170 14.90 2.82 27.00
N LYS A 171 15.34 4.00 27.44
CA LYS A 171 15.11 4.44 28.83
C LYS A 171 13.64 4.74 29.05
N GLU A 172 12.97 5.31 28.05
CA GLU A 172 11.53 5.55 28.09
C GLU A 172 10.74 4.23 28.09
N LEU A 173 11.15 3.28 27.26
CA LEU A 173 10.61 1.92 27.26
C LEU A 173 10.67 1.27 28.65
N ALA A 174 11.80 1.43 29.37
CA ALA A 174 11.98 0.88 30.71
C ALA A 174 11.02 1.49 31.76
N LEU A 175 10.48 2.68 31.49
CA LEU A 175 9.50 3.37 32.32
C LEU A 175 8.05 3.08 31.90
N GLU A 176 7.82 2.57 30.68
CA GLU A 176 6.50 2.23 30.20
C GLU A 176 5.93 1.07 31.03
N THR A 177 4.72 1.25 31.55
CA THR A 177 4.05 0.29 32.46
C THR A 177 2.95 -0.49 31.75
N ASP A 178 2.43 0.04 30.65
CA ASP A 178 1.48 -0.64 29.79
C ASP A 178 2.20 -1.70 28.96
N GLU A 179 1.84 -2.97 29.16
CA GLU A 179 2.52 -4.12 28.56
C GLU A 179 2.47 -4.09 27.02
N ARG A 180 1.34 -3.65 26.46
CA ARG A 180 1.08 -3.56 25.02
C ARG A 180 1.88 -2.43 24.38
N ARG A 181 1.94 -1.28 25.05
CA ARG A 181 2.75 -0.15 24.59
C ARG A 181 4.25 -0.43 24.70
N ARG A 182 4.66 -1.16 25.74
CA ARG A 182 6.04 -1.63 25.92
C ARG A 182 6.44 -2.56 24.77
N GLU A 183 5.62 -3.54 24.44
CA GLU A 183 5.85 -4.46 23.31
C GLU A 183 5.96 -3.72 21.97
N TRP A 184 5.06 -2.78 21.68
CA TRP A 184 5.13 -1.95 20.46
C TRP A 184 6.43 -1.11 20.40
N MET A 185 6.82 -0.51 21.52
CA MET A 185 8.06 0.27 21.60
C MET A 185 9.30 -0.61 21.40
N GLU A 186 9.32 -1.84 21.94
CA GLU A 186 10.38 -2.83 21.71
C GLU A 186 10.53 -3.19 20.23
N LEU A 187 9.40 -3.43 19.53
CA LEU A 187 9.38 -3.71 18.10
C LEU A 187 9.86 -2.52 17.27
N ARG A 188 9.37 -1.30 17.56
CA ARG A 188 9.83 -0.09 16.88
C ARG A 188 11.34 0.10 17.03
N LEU A 189 11.86 -0.08 18.25
CA LEU A 189 13.29 0.03 18.54
C LEU A 189 14.12 -0.99 17.78
N ALA A 190 13.71 -2.26 17.76
CA ALA A 190 14.42 -3.30 17.04
C ALA A 190 14.39 -3.08 15.51
N TYR A 191 13.27 -2.57 14.97
CA TYR A 191 13.17 -2.20 13.56
C TYR A 191 14.13 -1.06 13.19
N GLN A 192 14.14 0.02 13.97
CA GLN A 192 15.00 1.18 13.70
C GLN A 192 16.49 0.84 13.83
N ARG A 193 16.87 -0.04 14.76
CA ARG A 193 18.25 -0.55 14.83
C ARG A 193 18.64 -1.36 13.60
N ALA A 194 17.79 -2.30 13.19
CA ALA A 194 18.04 -3.11 12.00
C ALA A 194 18.19 -2.22 10.76
N LYS A 195 17.38 -1.17 10.63
CA LYS A 195 17.47 -0.19 9.55
C LYS A 195 18.76 0.62 9.60
N ALA A 196 19.18 1.07 10.78
CA ALA A 196 20.45 1.77 10.95
C ALA A 196 21.65 0.89 10.58
N ASP A 197 21.64 -0.38 10.97
CA ASP A 197 22.69 -1.35 10.64
C ASP A 197 22.70 -1.71 9.13
N ALA A 198 21.54 -1.80 8.49
CA ALA A 198 21.45 -1.99 7.03
C ALA A 198 22.09 -0.80 6.28
N PHE A 199 21.77 0.43 6.66
CA PHE A 199 22.38 1.62 6.05
C PHE A 199 23.88 1.72 6.32
N GLU A 200 24.32 1.36 7.52
CA GLU A 200 25.75 1.32 7.83
C GLU A 200 26.49 0.32 6.94
N ALA A 201 25.91 -0.87 6.73
CA ALA A 201 26.44 -1.86 5.81
C ALA A 201 26.53 -1.33 4.37
N ARG A 202 25.49 -0.63 3.87
CA ARG A 202 25.55 0.02 2.55
C ARG A 202 26.73 0.99 2.45
N LEU A 203 26.94 1.82 3.47
CA LEU A 203 28.05 2.78 3.51
C LEU A 203 29.42 2.09 3.51
N PHE A 204 29.58 1.00 4.29
CA PHE A 204 30.81 0.22 4.28
C PHE A 204 31.04 -0.52 2.95
N LEU A 205 30.01 -1.07 2.32
CA LEU A 205 30.12 -1.67 0.99
C LEU A 205 30.57 -0.64 -0.05
N ARG A 206 30.07 0.60 0.02
CA ARG A 206 30.54 1.69 -0.86
C ARG A 206 32.03 2.01 -0.65
N ASP A 207 32.50 1.95 0.60
CA ASP A 207 33.93 2.11 0.95
C ASP A 207 34.79 0.85 0.73
N LYS A 208 34.20 -0.22 0.17
CA LYS A 208 34.85 -1.54 -0.02
C LYS A 208 35.32 -2.19 1.29
N LYS A 209 34.72 -1.82 2.42
CA LYS A 209 34.94 -2.39 3.76
C LYS A 209 34.00 -3.57 3.99
N VAL A 210 34.27 -4.68 3.30
CA VAL A 210 33.35 -5.84 3.23
C VAL A 210 33.19 -6.53 4.59
N ASP A 211 34.25 -6.64 5.39
CA ASP A 211 34.17 -7.32 6.70
C ASP A 211 33.40 -6.47 7.72
N GLU A 212 33.57 -5.14 7.69
CA GLU A 212 32.80 -4.21 8.50
C GLU A 212 31.32 -4.20 8.10
N ALA A 213 31.03 -4.28 6.80
CA ALA A 213 29.67 -4.43 6.30
C ALA A 213 29.02 -5.73 6.81
N LEU A 214 29.71 -6.88 6.72
CA LEU A 214 29.22 -8.14 7.27
C LEU A 214 28.94 -8.03 8.78
N GLY A 215 29.82 -7.38 9.54
CA GLY A 215 29.60 -7.15 10.98
C GLY A 215 28.38 -6.27 11.28
N ALA A 216 28.09 -5.27 10.44
CA ALA A 216 26.86 -4.48 10.55
C ALA A 216 25.62 -5.32 10.21
N LEU A 217 25.68 -6.10 9.14
CA LEU A 217 24.60 -7.00 8.73
C LEU A 217 24.28 -8.05 9.78
N GLU A 218 25.29 -8.64 10.43
CA GLU A 218 25.11 -9.58 11.53
C GLU A 218 24.35 -8.95 12.72
N ARG A 219 24.67 -7.68 13.07
CA ARG A 219 23.92 -6.95 14.10
C ARG A 219 22.47 -6.70 13.68
N GLY A 220 22.26 -6.22 12.46
CA GLY A 220 20.92 -5.99 11.92
C GLY A 220 20.08 -7.27 11.97
N HIS A 221 20.61 -8.40 11.51
CA HIS A 221 19.93 -9.69 11.59
C HIS A 221 19.63 -10.13 13.03
N ALA A 222 20.53 -9.88 13.98
CA ALA A 222 20.30 -10.20 15.39
C ALA A 222 19.14 -9.37 15.98
N GLU A 223 19.03 -8.09 15.63
CA GLU A 223 17.88 -7.25 16.04
C GLU A 223 16.58 -7.73 15.43
N THR A 224 16.61 -8.12 14.15
CA THR A 224 15.43 -8.71 13.51
C THR A 224 15.05 -10.09 14.05
N THR A 225 15.94 -10.77 14.79
CA THR A 225 15.60 -12.02 15.49
C THR A 225 14.67 -11.76 16.69
N LYS A 226 14.74 -10.56 17.30
CA LYS A 226 13.78 -10.11 18.33
C LYS A 226 12.45 -9.73 17.68
N LEU A 227 12.49 -9.00 16.56
CA LEU A 227 11.30 -8.75 15.72
C LEU A 227 10.63 -10.06 15.29
N ALA A 228 11.43 -11.08 14.97
CA ALA A 228 10.98 -12.39 14.55
C ALA A 228 10.56 -13.31 15.73
N LYS A 229 10.46 -12.83 16.98
CA LYS A 229 9.81 -13.59 18.04
C LYS A 229 8.36 -13.16 18.27
N ASP A 230 8.06 -11.89 18.05
CA ASP A 230 6.75 -11.30 18.36
C ASP A 230 5.98 -10.86 17.09
N ILE A 231 6.67 -10.73 15.93
CA ILE A 231 6.09 -10.52 14.59
C ILE A 231 6.26 -11.78 13.73
N VAL A 232 6.05 -12.94 14.35
CA VAL A 232 6.05 -14.22 13.64
C VAL A 232 4.65 -14.79 13.68
N VAL A 233 4.09 -14.98 12.49
CA VAL A 233 3.07 -16.00 12.28
C VAL A 233 3.74 -17.32 12.62
N ARG A 234 3.24 -17.98 13.67
CA ARG A 234 3.68 -19.30 14.08
C ARG A 234 2.72 -20.32 13.47
N ASP A 235 3.24 -21.37 12.85
CA ASP A 235 2.45 -22.60 12.67
C ASP A 235 2.17 -23.25 14.04
N ALA A 236 1.33 -24.28 14.11
CA ALA A 236 0.92 -24.81 15.42
C ALA A 236 1.99 -25.68 16.13
N GLU A 237 3.15 -25.92 15.50
CA GLU A 237 4.38 -26.44 16.12
C GLU A 237 5.32 -25.32 16.61
N GLY A 238 5.00 -24.05 16.32
CA GLY A 238 5.74 -22.88 16.80
C GLY A 238 6.89 -22.42 15.90
N LYS A 239 6.93 -22.86 14.65
CA LYS A 239 7.93 -22.49 13.64
C LYS A 239 7.47 -21.27 12.83
N ALA A 240 8.45 -20.47 12.41
CA ALA A 240 8.25 -19.07 12.05
C ALA A 240 7.98 -18.81 10.56
N VAL A 241 6.95 -18.00 10.27
CA VAL A 241 6.66 -17.36 8.97
C VAL A 241 6.48 -15.84 9.19
N ARG A 242 7.00 -14.98 8.30
CA ARG A 242 7.30 -13.53 8.56
C ARG A 242 6.31 -12.53 7.91
N THR A 243 6.00 -11.42 8.59
CA THR A 243 5.46 -10.14 8.03
C THR A 243 5.91 -8.91 8.85
N LEU A 244 5.64 -7.68 8.37
CA LEU A 244 6.09 -6.32 8.82
C LEU A 244 7.61 -6.02 8.81
N ALA A 245 8.47 -6.96 9.21
CA ALA A 245 9.92 -6.80 9.11
C ALA A 245 10.47 -7.12 7.69
N GLY A 246 9.59 -7.51 6.75
CA GLY A 246 9.96 -7.96 5.40
C GLY A 246 10.90 -6.99 4.67
N GLY A 247 10.58 -5.69 4.61
CA GLY A 247 11.40 -4.73 3.88
C GLY A 247 12.84 -4.61 4.39
N VAL A 248 13.04 -4.47 5.71
CA VAL A 248 14.40 -4.35 6.29
C VAL A 248 15.14 -5.69 6.28
N LEU A 249 14.42 -6.80 6.44
CA LEU A 249 15.01 -8.15 6.37
C LEU A 249 15.49 -8.49 4.98
N GLU A 250 14.66 -8.24 3.97
CA GLU A 250 15.04 -8.46 2.58
C GLU A 250 16.21 -7.57 2.19
N GLU A 251 16.23 -6.32 2.65
CA GLU A 251 17.38 -5.44 2.48
C GLU A 251 18.65 -6.02 3.11
N LEU A 252 18.59 -6.46 4.37
CA LEU A 252 19.71 -7.09 5.06
C LEU A 252 20.19 -8.36 4.32
N ASP A 253 19.26 -9.19 3.82
CA ASP A 253 19.56 -10.42 3.07
C ASP A 253 20.23 -10.12 1.72
N VAL A 254 19.80 -9.08 1.00
CA VAL A 254 20.42 -8.61 -0.26
C VAL A 254 21.81 -8.04 -0.03
N LEU A 255 21.97 -7.19 0.97
CA LEU A 255 23.27 -6.61 1.31
C LEU A 255 24.26 -7.68 1.78
N THR A 256 23.76 -8.72 2.46
CA THR A 256 24.57 -9.89 2.84
C THR A 256 24.98 -10.70 1.61
N ALA A 257 24.06 -10.90 0.65
CA ALA A 257 24.40 -11.53 -0.61
C ALA A 257 25.49 -10.75 -1.37
N GLU A 258 25.38 -9.42 -1.43
CA GLU A 258 26.40 -8.56 -2.03
C GLU A 258 27.75 -8.68 -1.34
N ALA A 259 27.76 -8.59 -0.01
CA ALA A 259 28.98 -8.67 0.79
C ALA A 259 29.69 -10.02 0.60
N LEU A 260 28.93 -11.13 0.63
CA LEU A 260 29.45 -12.48 0.42
C LEU A 260 29.97 -12.67 -1.00
N HIS A 261 29.26 -12.17 -2.02
CA HIS A 261 29.71 -12.22 -3.40
C HIS A 261 31.02 -11.46 -3.59
N ARG A 262 31.15 -10.24 -3.04
CA ARG A 262 32.41 -9.46 -3.07
C ARG A 262 33.55 -10.16 -2.34
N LYS A 263 33.24 -10.99 -1.33
CA LYS A 263 34.20 -11.81 -0.59
C LYS A 263 34.59 -13.11 -1.33
N GLY A 264 33.91 -13.42 -2.44
CA GLY A 264 34.12 -14.63 -3.24
C GLY A 264 33.35 -15.86 -2.73
N ASP A 265 32.38 -15.68 -1.83
CA ASP A 265 31.48 -16.74 -1.36
C ASP A 265 30.15 -16.70 -2.12
N ASP A 266 30.18 -17.13 -3.38
CA ASP A 266 28.99 -17.17 -4.22
C ASP A 266 27.93 -18.18 -3.72
N ALA A 267 28.34 -19.19 -2.95
CA ALA A 267 27.41 -20.17 -2.40
C ALA A 267 26.57 -19.55 -1.28
N GLY A 268 27.23 -18.91 -0.32
CA GLY A 268 26.57 -18.13 0.72
C GLY A 268 25.77 -16.97 0.16
N ALA A 269 26.28 -16.30 -0.88
CA ALA A 269 25.55 -15.22 -1.55
C ALA A 269 24.22 -15.70 -2.15
N ARG A 270 24.19 -16.86 -2.82
CA ARG A 270 22.94 -17.45 -3.35
C ARG A 270 21.97 -17.84 -2.23
N GLU A 271 22.47 -18.40 -1.13
CA GLU A 271 21.63 -18.76 0.01
C GLU A 271 20.99 -17.52 0.65
N SER A 272 21.76 -16.45 0.83
CA SER A 272 21.28 -15.17 1.35
C SER A 272 20.27 -14.52 0.40
N LEU A 273 20.58 -14.49 -0.90
CA LEU A 273 19.70 -13.90 -1.91
C LEU A 273 18.36 -14.65 -2.04
N ALA A 274 18.34 -15.98 -1.81
CA ALA A 274 17.12 -16.78 -1.81
C ALA A 274 16.18 -16.47 -0.62
N LYS A 275 16.70 -15.89 0.47
CA LYS A 275 15.91 -15.47 1.64
C LYS A 275 15.23 -14.11 1.41
N ALA A 276 15.82 -13.26 0.58
CA ALA A 276 15.19 -12.01 0.13
C ALA A 276 14.01 -12.33 -0.80
N LEU A 277 12.78 -12.27 -0.27
CA LEU A 277 11.54 -12.64 -0.97
C LEU A 277 11.20 -11.72 -2.16
N GLY A 278 11.92 -10.62 -2.35
CA GLY A 278 11.82 -9.76 -3.54
C GLY A 278 10.62 -8.81 -3.50
N PHE A 279 10.09 -8.49 -2.32
CA PHE A 279 9.20 -7.37 -2.05
C PHE A 279 10.01 -6.13 -1.66
N LEU A 280 11.00 -5.81 -2.48
CA LEU A 280 11.90 -4.68 -2.26
C LEU A 280 11.22 -3.39 -2.76
N ASP A 281 10.64 -2.63 -1.84
CA ASP A 281 10.12 -1.28 -2.10
C ASP A 281 11.24 -0.29 -2.48
N ASP A 282 12.46 -0.54 -1.99
CA ASP A 282 13.65 0.25 -2.30
C ASP A 282 14.21 -0.14 -3.68
N LEU A 283 14.10 0.76 -4.65
CA LEU A 283 14.55 0.57 -6.03
C LEU A 283 16.06 0.30 -6.17
N GLU A 284 16.88 0.83 -5.26
CA GLU A 284 18.32 0.63 -5.28
C GLU A 284 18.66 -0.78 -4.83
N VAL A 285 18.11 -1.22 -3.70
CA VAL A 285 18.26 -2.61 -3.20
C VAL A 285 17.70 -3.60 -4.19
N ARG A 286 16.59 -3.26 -4.85
CA ARG A 286 16.01 -4.06 -5.92
C ARG A 286 16.94 -4.20 -7.13
N GLY A 287 17.57 -3.11 -7.56
CA GLY A 287 18.60 -3.14 -8.60
C GLY A 287 19.76 -4.06 -8.21
N MET A 288 20.24 -3.96 -6.97
CA MET A 288 21.28 -4.85 -6.44
C MET A 288 20.86 -6.32 -6.45
N TYR A 289 19.63 -6.63 -6.02
CA TYR A 289 19.08 -7.97 -6.07
C TYR A 289 19.08 -8.54 -7.50
N ASP A 290 18.58 -7.78 -8.46
CA ASP A 290 18.49 -8.20 -9.86
C ASP A 290 19.88 -8.43 -10.49
N GLU A 291 20.84 -7.54 -10.20
CA GLU A 291 22.23 -7.67 -10.64
C GLU A 291 22.91 -8.91 -10.04
N LEU A 292 22.79 -9.11 -8.73
CA LEU A 292 23.36 -10.27 -8.03
C LEU A 292 22.75 -11.58 -8.51
N ARG A 293 21.41 -11.62 -8.66
CA ARG A 293 20.70 -12.80 -9.16
C ARG A 293 21.21 -13.21 -10.53
N THR A 294 21.42 -12.22 -11.41
CA THR A 294 21.95 -12.43 -12.76
C THR A 294 23.41 -12.88 -12.71
N GLY A 295 24.25 -12.18 -11.94
CA GLY A 295 25.68 -12.44 -11.82
C GLY A 295 26.03 -13.79 -11.20
N LEU A 296 25.23 -14.26 -10.23
CA LEU A 296 25.43 -15.53 -9.55
C LEU A 296 24.92 -16.75 -10.36
N GLY A 297 24.49 -16.55 -11.61
CA GLY A 297 24.03 -17.63 -12.48
C GLY A 297 22.68 -18.21 -12.06
N GLY A 298 21.79 -17.38 -11.49
CA GLY A 298 20.43 -17.73 -11.14
C GLY A 298 19.58 -18.03 -12.38
N SER A 299 19.74 -19.22 -12.96
CA SER A 299 18.84 -19.82 -13.95
C SER A 299 18.17 -21.09 -13.41
N GLY A 300 17.89 -21.14 -12.10
CA GLY A 300 17.66 -22.38 -11.34
C GLY A 300 16.26 -22.60 -10.74
N GLY A 301 15.26 -21.81 -11.13
CA GLY A 301 13.84 -22.10 -11.03
C GLY A 301 13.22 -21.69 -12.36
N THR A 302 12.06 -22.19 -12.76
CA THR A 302 11.43 -21.92 -14.06
C THR A 302 11.07 -20.43 -14.23
N ASP A 303 12.07 -19.59 -14.48
CA ASP A 303 11.96 -18.17 -14.84
C ASP A 303 11.46 -18.12 -16.30
N ARG A 304 10.24 -18.61 -16.52
CA ARG A 304 9.47 -18.28 -17.71
C ARG A 304 9.00 -16.86 -17.50
N LEU A 305 9.86 -15.90 -17.83
CA LEU A 305 9.48 -14.52 -18.08
C LEU A 305 8.44 -14.54 -19.21
N ILE A 306 7.16 -14.59 -18.84
CA ILE A 306 6.09 -14.38 -19.81
C ILE A 306 5.86 -12.88 -19.88
N THR A 307 6.64 -12.23 -20.75
CA THR A 307 6.50 -10.81 -21.01
C THR A 307 5.13 -10.53 -21.62
N ALA A 308 4.24 -10.01 -20.80
CA ALA A 308 3.00 -9.39 -21.21
C ALA A 308 3.34 -8.17 -22.12
N GLN A 309 3.12 -8.29 -23.45
CA GLN A 309 3.38 -7.22 -24.44
C GLN A 309 2.44 -6.01 -24.30
N ARG A 310 2.99 -4.81 -24.05
CA ARG A 310 2.27 -3.53 -23.88
C ARG A 310 1.09 -3.32 -24.84
N GLN A 311 -0.02 -2.78 -24.33
CA GLN A 311 -1.20 -2.43 -25.13
C GLN A 311 -1.02 -1.15 -25.94
N ASP A 312 -1.66 -1.08 -27.11
CA ASP A 312 -1.84 0.19 -27.84
C ASP A 312 -2.64 1.20 -27.02
N ALA A 313 -2.14 2.43 -26.93
CA ALA A 313 -2.84 3.52 -26.26
C ALA A 313 -4.11 3.92 -27.02
N GLN A 314 -5.15 4.37 -26.29
CA GLN A 314 -6.40 4.80 -26.92
C GLN A 314 -6.16 5.98 -27.85
N ARG A 315 -6.50 5.79 -29.14
CA ARG A 315 -6.36 6.85 -30.14
C ARG A 315 -7.40 7.93 -29.89
N PHE A 316 -6.97 9.18 -29.99
CA PHE A 316 -7.87 10.32 -29.85
C PHE A 316 -7.61 11.42 -30.88
N VAL A 317 -8.64 12.24 -31.07
CA VAL A 317 -8.58 13.51 -31.79
C VAL A 317 -9.24 14.55 -30.90
N LEU A 318 -8.43 15.38 -30.25
CA LEU A 318 -8.90 16.44 -29.36
C LEU A 318 -8.57 17.82 -29.94
N GLU A 319 -9.23 18.86 -29.44
CA GLU A 319 -8.91 20.24 -29.79
C GLU A 319 -7.94 20.84 -28.77
N ASP A 320 -6.98 21.63 -29.23
CA ASP A 320 -6.17 22.49 -28.37
C ASP A 320 -6.92 23.81 -28.04
N LEU A 321 -6.31 24.65 -27.20
CA LEU A 321 -6.89 25.95 -26.81
C LEU A 321 -7.05 26.94 -27.98
N ALA A 322 -6.45 26.68 -29.15
CA ALA A 322 -6.61 27.47 -30.36
C ALA A 322 -7.65 26.87 -31.34
N GLY A 323 -8.31 25.77 -30.95
CA GLY A 323 -9.28 25.04 -31.79
C GLY A 323 -8.63 24.17 -32.86
N LYS A 324 -7.32 23.91 -32.78
CA LYS A 324 -6.64 23.01 -33.71
C LYS A 324 -6.82 21.57 -33.25
N LYS A 325 -7.19 20.69 -34.18
CA LYS A 325 -7.26 19.24 -33.93
C LYS A 325 -5.87 18.64 -33.78
N VAL A 326 -5.70 17.85 -32.72
CA VAL A 326 -4.48 17.13 -32.36
C VAL A 326 -4.81 15.65 -32.26
N LYS A 327 -4.09 14.82 -33.01
CA LYS A 327 -4.25 13.36 -32.96
C LYS A 327 -3.08 12.73 -32.24
N LEU A 328 -3.34 11.71 -31.42
CA LEU A 328 -2.25 10.94 -30.79
C LEU A 328 -1.34 10.28 -31.83
N ASP A 329 -1.93 9.77 -32.91
CA ASP A 329 -1.18 9.09 -33.99
C ASP A 329 -0.17 9.99 -34.71
N ASP A 330 -0.35 11.33 -34.66
CA ASP A 330 0.61 12.27 -35.24
C ASP A 330 1.95 12.32 -34.47
N TYR A 331 2.02 11.66 -33.31
CA TYR A 331 3.21 11.60 -32.46
C TYR A 331 3.94 10.25 -32.50
N ARG A 332 3.58 9.34 -33.41
CA ARG A 332 4.37 8.11 -33.62
C ARG A 332 5.85 8.45 -33.89
N GLY A 333 6.74 7.64 -33.32
CA GLY A 333 8.18 7.90 -33.31
C GLY A 333 8.68 8.79 -32.16
N LYS A 334 7.77 9.36 -31.36
CA LYS A 334 8.09 10.12 -30.13
C LYS A 334 7.57 9.39 -28.90
N VAL A 335 8.19 9.68 -27.76
CA VAL A 335 7.60 9.32 -26.46
C VAL A 335 6.59 10.41 -26.09
N VAL A 336 5.38 10.03 -25.69
CA VAL A 336 4.29 10.97 -25.40
C VAL A 336 3.81 10.81 -23.97
N LEU A 337 3.81 11.90 -23.20
CA LEU A 337 3.23 11.95 -21.87
C LEU A 337 1.82 12.51 -21.98
N VAL A 338 0.83 11.67 -21.78
CA VAL A 338 -0.58 12.08 -21.72
C VAL A 338 -0.97 12.24 -20.26
N THR A 339 -1.27 13.45 -19.83
CA THR A 339 -1.64 13.75 -18.44
C THR A 339 -3.03 14.36 -18.34
N PHE A 340 -3.85 13.88 -17.42
CA PHE A 340 -5.21 14.33 -17.16
C PHE A 340 -5.24 15.22 -15.93
N TRP A 341 -5.80 16.41 -16.06
CA TRP A 341 -5.78 17.43 -15.01
C TRP A 341 -7.00 18.36 -15.06
N ALA A 342 -7.21 19.13 -13.99
CA ALA A 342 -8.30 20.10 -13.89
C ALA A 342 -7.89 21.37 -13.13
N THR A 343 -8.53 22.51 -13.41
CA THR A 343 -8.18 23.80 -12.78
C THR A 343 -8.59 23.87 -11.30
N TRP A 344 -9.45 22.98 -10.82
CA TRP A 344 -9.85 22.87 -9.41
C TRP A 344 -9.03 21.83 -8.63
N CYS A 345 -8.27 20.97 -9.30
CA CYS A 345 -7.49 19.90 -8.68
C CYS A 345 -6.21 20.44 -8.03
N GLY A 346 -6.18 20.52 -6.70
CA GLY A 346 -5.02 21.00 -5.94
C GLY A 346 -3.71 20.26 -6.25
N PRO A 347 -3.68 18.91 -6.23
CA PRO A 347 -2.49 18.16 -6.59
C PRO A 347 -2.01 18.40 -8.03
N CYS A 348 -2.92 18.48 -8.99
CA CYS A 348 -2.60 18.76 -10.39
C CYS A 348 -1.90 20.12 -10.57
N LYS A 349 -2.32 21.14 -9.80
CA LYS A 349 -1.68 22.47 -9.84
C LYS A 349 -0.20 22.41 -9.43
N ARG A 350 0.15 21.51 -8.51
CA ARG A 350 1.54 21.30 -8.08
C ARG A 350 2.35 20.54 -9.13
N GLU A 351 1.71 19.63 -9.88
CA GLU A 351 2.38 18.80 -10.90
C GLU A 351 2.66 19.54 -12.21
N MET A 352 1.75 20.40 -12.66
CA MET A 352 1.83 21.08 -13.96
C MET A 352 3.14 21.88 -14.19
N PRO A 353 3.70 22.62 -13.20
CA PRO A 353 5.00 23.27 -13.34
C PRO A 353 6.14 22.29 -13.64
N GLU A 354 6.15 21.12 -12.99
CA GLU A 354 7.16 20.09 -13.19
C GLU A 354 7.05 19.47 -14.58
N LEU A 355 5.83 19.20 -15.06
CA LEU A 355 5.59 18.75 -16.43
C LEU A 355 6.04 19.78 -17.47
N GLN A 356 5.91 21.07 -17.18
CA GLN A 356 6.44 22.12 -18.05
C GLN A 356 7.97 22.14 -18.09
N LYS A 357 8.63 22.00 -16.93
CA LYS A 357 10.10 21.88 -16.86
C LYS A 357 10.54 20.66 -17.66
N PHE A 358 9.86 19.53 -17.48
CA PHE A 358 10.09 18.29 -18.20
C PHE A 358 9.96 18.45 -19.72
N GLN A 359 8.86 19.06 -20.19
CA GLN A 359 8.66 19.36 -21.61
C GLN A 359 9.79 20.21 -22.18
N GLN A 360 10.36 21.14 -21.43
CA GLN A 360 11.47 21.97 -21.93
C GLN A 360 12.77 21.18 -22.09
N GLU A 361 13.05 20.30 -21.15
CA GLU A 361 14.29 19.52 -21.10
C GLU A 361 14.31 18.37 -22.13
N TYR A 362 13.18 17.66 -22.29
CA TYR A 362 13.13 16.43 -23.09
C TYR A 362 12.57 16.60 -24.51
N LYS A 363 12.10 17.80 -24.89
CA LYS A 363 11.58 18.06 -26.25
C LYS A 363 12.57 17.72 -27.35
N SER A 364 13.82 18.12 -27.18
CA SER A 364 14.90 17.88 -28.14
C SER A 364 15.27 16.40 -28.24
N LYS A 365 14.92 15.60 -27.23
CA LYS A 365 15.14 14.15 -27.16
C LYS A 365 13.96 13.34 -27.73
N GLY A 366 12.98 14.01 -28.35
CA GLY A 366 11.83 13.34 -28.97
C GLY A 366 10.70 13.00 -28.00
N VAL A 367 10.54 13.78 -26.92
CA VAL A 367 9.46 13.63 -25.95
C VAL A 367 8.46 14.78 -26.06
N GLU A 368 7.16 14.49 -25.95
CA GLU A 368 6.08 15.48 -25.99
C GLU A 368 5.09 15.28 -24.83
N VAL A 369 4.70 16.35 -24.15
CA VAL A 369 3.66 16.37 -23.12
C VAL A 369 2.35 16.89 -23.71
N LEU A 370 1.29 16.10 -23.59
CA LEU A 370 -0.09 16.43 -23.93
C LEU A 370 -0.91 16.47 -22.63
N ALA A 371 -1.21 17.68 -22.15
CA ALA A 371 -1.98 17.89 -20.93
C ALA A 371 -3.47 18.02 -21.24
N ILE A 372 -4.21 16.94 -21.07
CA ILE A 372 -5.64 16.82 -21.31
C ILE A 372 -6.39 17.40 -20.11
N ASN A 373 -7.07 18.52 -20.32
CA ASN A 373 -7.89 19.14 -19.29
C ASN A 373 -9.30 18.52 -19.30
N ILE A 374 -9.77 18.13 -18.12
CA ILE A 374 -11.08 17.49 -17.90
C ILE A 374 -12.11 18.42 -17.24
N ASP A 375 -11.87 19.74 -17.23
CA ASP A 375 -12.86 20.69 -16.72
C ASP A 375 -14.13 20.64 -17.58
N ASP A 376 -15.29 20.68 -16.90
CA ASP A 376 -16.57 20.81 -17.57
C ASP A 376 -16.57 22.02 -18.53
N PHE A 377 -17.39 21.93 -19.58
CA PHE A 377 -17.52 22.97 -20.60
C PHE A 377 -17.67 24.39 -20.01
N ASN A 378 -18.45 24.54 -18.93
CA ASN A 378 -18.70 25.82 -18.24
C ASN A 378 -17.47 26.38 -17.51
N SER A 379 -16.46 25.55 -17.22
CA SER A 379 -15.23 25.93 -16.53
C SER A 379 -14.02 26.08 -17.46
N ARG A 380 -14.13 25.71 -18.74
CA ARG A 380 -13.02 25.81 -19.72
C ARG A 380 -12.46 27.24 -19.86
N SER A 381 -13.28 28.27 -19.64
CA SER A 381 -12.83 29.67 -19.66
C SER A 381 -11.81 30.00 -18.56
N LYS A 382 -11.68 29.16 -17.53
CA LYS A 382 -10.70 29.31 -16.43
C LYS A 382 -9.32 28.75 -16.78
N ILE A 383 -9.21 27.92 -17.82
CA ILE A 383 -7.95 27.24 -18.19
C ILE A 383 -6.90 28.28 -18.59
N LYS A 384 -7.22 29.18 -19.52
CA LYS A 384 -6.25 30.18 -20.01
C LYS A 384 -5.76 31.12 -18.88
N PRO A 385 -6.63 31.72 -18.05
CA PRO A 385 -6.19 32.48 -16.87
C PRO A 385 -5.26 31.69 -15.96
N PHE A 386 -5.60 30.42 -15.66
CA PHE A 386 -4.76 29.57 -14.83
C PHE A 386 -3.36 29.36 -15.44
N LEU A 387 -3.27 29.08 -16.74
CA LEU A 387 -1.99 28.90 -17.41
C LEU A 387 -1.15 30.18 -17.42
N ASP A 388 -1.79 31.33 -17.65
CA ASP A 388 -1.13 32.63 -17.66
C ASP A 388 -0.60 33.00 -16.25
N GLU A 389 -1.42 32.81 -15.21
CA GLU A 389 -1.07 33.08 -13.80
C GLU A 389 0.10 32.21 -13.30
N ASN A 390 0.20 30.97 -13.80
CA ASN A 390 1.21 30.00 -13.37
C ASN A 390 2.38 29.87 -14.37
N ASN A 391 2.44 30.72 -15.40
CA ASN A 391 3.47 30.70 -16.45
C ASN A 391 3.60 29.33 -17.16
N LEU A 392 2.47 28.64 -17.42
CA LEU A 392 2.41 27.27 -17.97
C LEU A 392 2.24 27.21 -19.50
N GLY A 393 2.58 28.29 -20.22
CA GLY A 393 2.32 28.42 -21.67
C GLY A 393 3.12 27.49 -22.60
N LYS A 394 4.06 26.69 -22.09
CA LYS A 394 4.87 25.76 -22.90
C LYS A 394 4.31 24.33 -22.93
N VAL A 395 3.33 24.01 -22.09
CA VAL A 395 2.65 22.71 -22.11
C VAL A 395 1.51 22.75 -23.13
N LYS A 396 1.42 21.74 -23.99
CA LYS A 396 0.31 21.65 -24.95
C LYS A 396 -0.94 21.15 -24.22
N VAL A 397 -1.92 22.03 -24.04
CA VAL A 397 -3.19 21.70 -23.40
C VAL A 397 -4.22 21.29 -24.45
N LEU A 398 -4.83 20.13 -24.24
CA LEU A 398 -5.93 19.60 -25.05
C LEU A 398 -7.22 19.57 -24.21
N LEU A 399 -8.36 19.73 -24.88
CA LEU A 399 -9.67 19.75 -24.23
C LEU A 399 -10.32 18.38 -24.40
N GLU A 400 -10.64 17.74 -23.27
CA GLU A 400 -11.41 16.50 -23.27
C GLU A 400 -12.88 16.83 -23.60
N GLU A 401 -13.44 16.12 -24.57
CA GLU A 401 -14.88 16.12 -24.83
C GLU A 401 -15.55 15.02 -24.03
N PRO A 402 -16.73 15.26 -23.42
CA PRO A 402 -17.21 14.53 -22.25
C PRO A 402 -17.01 13.02 -22.30
N LYS A 403 -16.01 12.54 -21.54
CA LYS A 403 -15.71 11.11 -21.34
C LYS A 403 -15.43 10.34 -22.62
N GLN A 404 -14.81 10.97 -23.63
CA GLN A 404 -14.32 10.26 -24.81
C GLN A 404 -13.12 9.36 -24.48
N LEU A 405 -12.33 9.71 -23.47
CA LEU A 405 -11.04 9.07 -23.17
C LEU A 405 -11.08 8.05 -22.02
N THR A 406 -12.20 7.35 -21.86
CA THR A 406 -12.44 6.47 -20.69
C THR A 406 -11.46 5.32 -20.55
N GLU A 407 -10.72 4.94 -21.61
CA GLU A 407 -9.71 3.88 -21.52
C GLU A 407 -8.46 4.31 -20.73
N TYR A 408 -8.22 5.62 -20.61
CA TYR A 408 -7.12 6.19 -19.81
C TYR A 408 -7.47 6.37 -18.32
N ASN A 409 -8.42 5.60 -17.77
CA ASN A 409 -8.77 5.49 -16.34
C ASN A 409 -8.46 6.73 -15.44
N TYR A 410 -8.86 7.94 -15.84
CA TYR A 410 -8.48 9.18 -15.13
C TYR A 410 -9.43 9.55 -13.99
N ASN A 411 -9.97 8.54 -13.29
CA ASN A 411 -10.97 8.73 -12.23
C ASN A 411 -10.44 9.48 -11.01
N ALA A 412 -9.12 9.38 -10.80
CA ALA A 412 -8.37 10.26 -9.92
C ALA A 412 -7.41 11.08 -10.78
N ILE A 413 -7.30 12.37 -10.50
CA ILE A 413 -6.33 13.26 -11.15
C ILE A 413 -5.36 13.85 -10.12
N PRO A 414 -4.08 14.05 -10.48
CA PRO A 414 -3.51 13.85 -11.81
C PRO A 414 -3.41 12.37 -12.20
N ALA A 415 -3.58 12.07 -13.48
CA ALA A 415 -3.31 10.76 -14.05
C ALA A 415 -2.37 10.93 -15.24
N LEU A 416 -1.25 10.21 -15.27
CA LEU A 416 -0.20 10.35 -16.26
C LEU A 416 0.08 9.03 -16.95
N TYR A 417 0.18 9.06 -18.27
CA TYR A 417 0.47 7.93 -19.13
C TYR A 417 1.70 8.24 -19.97
N VAL A 418 2.69 7.34 -19.97
CA VAL A 418 3.83 7.38 -20.87
C VAL A 418 3.54 6.45 -22.03
N ILE A 419 3.57 6.98 -23.23
CA ILE A 419 3.31 6.26 -24.48
C ILE A 419 4.63 6.16 -25.23
N ASP A 420 5.01 4.95 -25.64
CA ASP A 420 6.24 4.70 -26.40
C ASP A 420 6.14 5.17 -27.86
N ARG A 421 7.25 5.00 -28.60
CA ARG A 421 7.37 5.45 -29.99
C ARG A 421 6.43 4.70 -30.95
N GLU A 422 6.06 3.47 -30.59
CA GLU A 422 5.11 2.64 -31.33
C GLU A 422 3.65 2.99 -31.00
N GLY A 423 3.43 3.83 -29.99
CA GLY A 423 2.12 4.28 -29.54
C GLY A 423 1.45 3.35 -28.55
N ARG A 424 2.23 2.57 -27.80
CA ARG A 424 1.77 1.67 -26.75
C ARG A 424 1.97 2.31 -25.38
N VAL A 425 1.12 1.98 -24.42
CA VAL A 425 1.28 2.42 -23.04
C VAL A 425 2.50 1.73 -22.43
N ALA A 426 3.52 2.52 -22.10
CA ALA A 426 4.74 2.07 -21.45
C ALA A 426 4.67 2.19 -19.93
N HIS A 427 3.99 3.23 -19.44
CA HIS A 427 3.79 3.49 -18.01
C HIS A 427 2.46 4.21 -17.77
N ALA A 428 1.90 4.03 -16.59
CA ALA A 428 0.73 4.77 -16.15
C ALA A 428 0.80 5.01 -14.64
N ARG A 429 0.35 6.18 -14.19
CA ARG A 429 0.37 6.60 -12.80
C ARG A 429 -0.86 7.42 -12.49
N THR A 430 -1.37 7.27 -11.28
CA THR A 430 -2.46 8.11 -10.75
C THR A 430 -2.06 8.69 -9.39
N GLY A 431 -2.39 9.96 -9.16
CA GLY A 431 -2.03 10.68 -7.93
C GLY A 431 -0.77 11.53 -8.08
N TYR A 432 -0.59 12.45 -7.14
CA TYR A 432 0.55 13.35 -7.11
C TYR A 432 1.74 12.70 -6.42
N ASP A 433 2.89 12.75 -7.08
CA ASP A 433 4.19 12.30 -6.57
C ASP A 433 5.15 13.49 -6.50
N PRO A 434 5.62 13.90 -5.30
CA PRO A 434 6.57 15.03 -5.18
C PRO A 434 7.91 14.75 -5.87
N GLU A 435 8.25 13.48 -6.12
CA GLU A 435 9.48 13.06 -6.79
C GLU A 435 9.27 12.76 -8.28
N LEU A 436 8.10 13.14 -8.84
CA LEU A 436 7.69 12.79 -10.20
C LEU A 436 8.78 13.07 -11.23
N LYS A 437 9.40 14.26 -11.20
CA LYS A 437 10.39 14.66 -12.21
C LYS A 437 11.59 13.70 -12.26
N GLU A 438 12.05 13.24 -11.11
CA GLU A 438 13.23 12.38 -11.02
C GLU A 438 12.90 10.94 -11.43
N LYS A 439 11.82 10.38 -10.89
CA LYS A 439 11.35 9.03 -11.23
C LYS A 439 11.02 8.94 -12.73
N LEU A 440 10.22 9.89 -13.23
CA LEU A 440 9.82 9.97 -14.62
C LEU A 440 11.01 10.28 -15.54
N GLY A 441 11.99 11.05 -15.06
CA GLY A 441 13.23 11.35 -15.78
C GLY A 441 14.08 10.11 -16.05
N ASN A 442 14.22 9.22 -15.06
CA ASN A 442 14.93 7.95 -15.19
C ASN A 442 14.17 6.97 -16.10
N GLU A 443 12.87 6.83 -15.89
CA GLU A 443 11.97 5.99 -16.72
C GLU A 443 12.01 6.42 -18.20
N ILE A 444 11.87 7.71 -18.48
CA ILE A 444 11.87 8.23 -19.86
C ILE A 444 13.25 8.20 -20.48
N LYS A 445 14.32 8.41 -19.70
CA LYS A 445 15.69 8.26 -20.21
C LYS A 445 15.90 6.84 -20.75
N ALA A 446 15.44 5.82 -20.04
CA ALA A 446 15.52 4.43 -20.49
C ALA A 446 14.73 4.18 -21.80
N ILE A 447 13.49 4.70 -21.89
CA ILE A 447 12.66 4.61 -23.11
C ILE A 447 13.31 5.38 -24.28
N VAL A 448 13.84 6.57 -24.02
CA VAL A 448 14.41 7.46 -25.03
C VAL A 448 15.73 6.92 -25.57
N GLU A 449 16.61 6.41 -24.70
CA GLU A 449 17.93 5.87 -25.07
C GLU A 449 17.84 4.47 -25.69
N GLY A 450 16.65 3.85 -25.67
CA GLY A 450 16.45 2.50 -26.21
C GLY A 450 17.20 1.43 -25.42
N THR A 451 17.57 1.75 -24.17
CA THR A 451 18.14 0.82 -23.20
C THR A 451 17.05 0.02 -22.51
N GLU A 452 15.79 0.44 -22.59
CA GLU A 452 14.66 -0.48 -22.51
C GLU A 452 14.69 -1.39 -23.74
N ASP A 453 15.13 -2.62 -23.52
CA ASP A 453 14.84 -3.71 -24.43
C ASP A 453 13.32 -3.71 -24.74
N ALA A 454 12.96 -4.10 -25.95
CA ALA A 454 11.58 -4.24 -26.36
C ALA A 454 10.82 -5.22 -25.43
N GLY A 455 10.23 -4.71 -24.35
CA GLY A 455 9.46 -5.50 -23.38
C GLY A 455 9.99 -5.42 -21.95
N ARG A 456 9.81 -4.29 -21.27
CA ARG A 456 9.71 -4.34 -19.80
C ARG A 456 8.45 -5.13 -19.46
N SER A 457 8.61 -6.30 -18.85
CA SER A 457 7.52 -7.17 -18.43
C SER A 457 6.68 -6.43 -17.39
N LEU A 458 5.43 -6.07 -17.73
CA LEU A 458 4.46 -5.53 -16.76
C LEU A 458 4.03 -6.61 -15.75
N LEU A 459 4.24 -7.87 -16.11
CA LEU A 459 3.96 -9.03 -15.29
C LEU A 459 5.14 -10.01 -15.42
N THR A 460 5.68 -10.48 -14.29
CA THR A 460 6.69 -11.55 -14.23
C THR A 460 6.12 -12.73 -13.46
N ILE A 461 6.26 -13.93 -14.01
CA ILE A 461 6.03 -15.17 -13.26
C ILE A 461 7.40 -15.59 -12.71
N GLU A 462 7.60 -15.39 -11.41
CA GLU A 462 8.85 -15.75 -10.72
C GLU A 462 8.91 -17.22 -10.37
N GLN A 463 7.74 -17.80 -10.11
CA GLN A 463 7.59 -19.19 -9.74
C GLN A 463 6.23 -19.66 -10.25
N ALA A 464 6.16 -20.86 -10.79
CA ALA A 464 4.90 -21.50 -11.15
C ALA A 464 5.06 -23.03 -11.14
N PRO A 465 3.96 -23.78 -11.01
CA PRO A 465 4.00 -25.22 -11.15
C PRO A 465 4.53 -25.67 -12.52
N ALA A 466 5.07 -26.88 -12.58
CA ALA A 466 5.68 -27.40 -13.79
C ALA A 466 4.67 -27.46 -14.96
N GLY A 467 5.05 -26.86 -16.10
CA GLY A 467 4.22 -26.84 -17.31
C GLY A 467 3.29 -25.63 -17.43
N TRP A 468 3.25 -24.75 -16.43
CA TRP A 468 2.48 -23.52 -16.52
C TRP A 468 2.99 -22.56 -17.60
N GLU A 469 2.05 -21.92 -18.30
CA GLU A 469 2.28 -20.86 -19.27
C GLU A 469 1.09 -19.89 -19.36
N VAL A 470 1.23 -18.81 -20.14
CA VAL A 470 0.07 -18.00 -20.55
C VAL A 470 -0.74 -18.82 -21.53
N LEU A 471 -1.93 -19.23 -21.10
CA LEU A 471 -2.90 -19.92 -21.95
C LEU A 471 -3.43 -18.96 -23.02
N TRP A 472 -3.82 -17.76 -22.60
CA TRP A 472 -4.22 -16.68 -23.48
C TRP A 472 -4.21 -15.32 -22.76
N LYS A 473 -4.33 -14.26 -23.56
CA LYS A 473 -4.44 -12.89 -23.09
C LYS A 473 -5.37 -12.10 -23.99
N GLN A 474 -6.13 -11.19 -23.40
CA GLN A 474 -7.02 -10.30 -24.14
C GLN A 474 -6.88 -8.85 -23.67
N PRO A 475 -6.87 -7.89 -24.60
CA PRO A 475 -6.99 -6.50 -24.22
C PRO A 475 -8.38 -6.27 -23.65
N VAL A 476 -8.45 -5.96 -22.36
CA VAL A 476 -9.67 -5.53 -21.69
C VAL A 476 -9.49 -4.06 -21.36
N ARG A 477 -10.37 -3.24 -21.92
CA ARG A 477 -10.39 -1.79 -21.74
C ARG A 477 -11.47 -1.45 -20.73
N GLY A 478 -11.18 -0.52 -19.84
CA GLY A 478 -12.12 -0.08 -18.81
C GLY A 478 -11.61 -0.31 -17.39
N ASP A 479 -12.44 0.08 -16.44
CA ASP A 479 -12.17 0.04 -15.00
C ASP A 479 -12.66 -1.31 -14.45
N VAL A 480 -11.80 -2.33 -14.39
CA VAL A 480 -12.08 -3.60 -13.71
C VAL A 480 -11.70 -3.46 -12.24
N ARG A 481 -12.63 -3.83 -11.35
CA ARG A 481 -12.49 -3.63 -9.90
C ARG A 481 -12.57 -4.90 -9.08
N ALA A 482 -12.99 -5.99 -9.72
CA ALA A 482 -13.01 -7.33 -9.17
C ALA A 482 -13.11 -8.34 -10.32
N LEU A 483 -12.51 -9.52 -10.08
CA LEU A 483 -12.48 -10.66 -10.97
C LEU A 483 -13.04 -11.88 -10.23
N ALA A 484 -13.62 -12.85 -10.96
CA ALA A 484 -14.00 -14.14 -10.41
C ALA A 484 -13.96 -15.22 -11.50
N VAL A 485 -13.67 -16.47 -11.10
CA VAL A 485 -13.66 -17.64 -11.98
C VAL A 485 -14.87 -18.53 -11.64
N ALA A 486 -15.75 -18.72 -12.62
CA ALA A 486 -16.80 -19.73 -12.58
C ALA A 486 -16.19 -21.04 -13.08
N GLU A 487 -15.84 -21.95 -12.19
CA GLU A 487 -15.09 -23.15 -12.56
C GLU A 487 -15.90 -24.11 -13.45
N ALA A 488 -15.18 -24.99 -14.14
CA ALA A 488 -15.71 -26.04 -14.97
C ALA A 488 -16.67 -26.95 -14.19
N THR A 489 -17.63 -27.49 -14.92
CA THR A 489 -18.56 -28.51 -14.41
C THR A 489 -18.53 -29.71 -15.33
N LYS A 490 -19.21 -30.80 -14.94
CA LYS A 490 -19.23 -32.02 -15.73
C LYS A 490 -19.87 -31.79 -17.11
N GLY A 491 -19.03 -31.61 -18.13
CA GLY A 491 -19.43 -31.41 -19.52
C GLY A 491 -19.42 -29.96 -20.01
N ALA A 492 -19.00 -28.99 -19.19
CA ALA A 492 -18.84 -27.59 -19.58
C ALA A 492 -17.56 -26.99 -18.98
N LYS A 493 -16.81 -26.25 -19.78
CA LYS A 493 -15.66 -25.46 -19.29
C LYS A 493 -16.14 -24.30 -18.43
N GLY A 494 -15.23 -23.79 -17.61
CA GLY A 494 -15.46 -22.60 -16.81
C GLY A 494 -15.45 -21.30 -17.61
N GLU A 495 -15.69 -20.22 -16.89
CA GLU A 495 -15.76 -18.85 -17.39
C GLU A 495 -15.09 -17.88 -16.44
N ILE A 496 -14.65 -16.75 -16.99
CA ILE A 496 -14.08 -15.64 -16.21
C ILE A 496 -15.04 -14.48 -16.27
N GLY A 497 -15.37 -13.90 -15.12
CA GLY A 497 -16.15 -12.68 -15.01
C GLY A 497 -15.31 -11.55 -14.43
N ALA A 498 -15.51 -10.34 -14.95
CA ALA A 498 -14.96 -9.11 -14.40
C ALA A 498 -16.09 -8.10 -14.22
N VAL A 499 -16.09 -7.38 -13.10
CA VAL A 499 -17.02 -6.25 -12.89
C VAL A 499 -16.29 -4.92 -12.80
N GLY A 500 -16.94 -3.91 -13.33
CA GLY A 500 -16.38 -2.59 -13.47
C GLY A 500 -17.42 -1.53 -13.74
N ARG A 501 -16.99 -0.40 -14.31
CA ARG A 501 -17.91 0.64 -14.81
C ARG A 501 -18.83 0.14 -15.92
N ASP A 502 -18.31 -0.74 -16.78
CA ASP A 502 -19.03 -1.26 -17.95
C ASP A 502 -19.99 -2.40 -17.59
N GLY A 503 -20.11 -2.73 -16.30
CA GLY A 503 -20.94 -3.82 -15.78
C GLY A 503 -20.17 -5.14 -15.70
N LEU A 504 -20.86 -6.27 -15.87
CA LEU A 504 -20.27 -7.60 -15.89
C LEU A 504 -19.81 -7.95 -17.30
N MET A 505 -18.51 -8.14 -17.48
CA MET A 505 -17.87 -8.64 -18.69
C MET A 505 -17.48 -10.09 -18.48
N ARG A 506 -17.64 -10.94 -19.51
CA ARG A 506 -17.38 -12.38 -19.41
C ARG A 506 -16.54 -12.92 -20.56
N TRP A 507 -15.76 -13.95 -20.25
CA TRP A 507 -14.94 -14.70 -21.19
C TRP A 507 -15.05 -16.20 -20.93
N SER A 508 -15.00 -17.00 -21.99
CA SER A 508 -14.86 -18.45 -21.87
C SER A 508 -13.46 -18.82 -21.38
N ALA A 509 -13.29 -20.07 -20.92
CA ALA A 509 -11.98 -20.64 -20.60
C ALA A 509 -10.95 -20.55 -21.75
N ASP A 510 -11.40 -20.46 -23.00
CA ASP A 510 -10.53 -20.34 -24.19
C ASP A 510 -10.31 -18.86 -24.62
N GLY A 511 -10.82 -17.91 -23.85
CA GLY A 511 -10.65 -16.48 -24.06
C GLY A 511 -11.65 -15.86 -25.04
N GLU A 512 -12.71 -16.54 -25.43
CA GLU A 512 -13.75 -15.92 -26.27
C GLU A 512 -14.63 -14.99 -25.42
N SER A 513 -14.84 -13.75 -25.86
CA SER A 513 -15.74 -12.83 -25.15
C SER A 513 -17.18 -13.30 -25.26
N LEU A 514 -17.85 -13.45 -24.11
CA LEU A 514 -19.25 -13.83 -23.98
C LEU A 514 -20.19 -12.62 -23.91
N GLY A 515 -19.63 -11.41 -24.02
CA GLY A 515 -20.35 -10.14 -23.98
C GLY A 515 -20.23 -9.40 -22.65
N ALA A 516 -20.82 -8.21 -22.61
CA ALA A 516 -20.90 -7.36 -21.43
C ALA A 516 -22.36 -7.02 -21.12
N LYS A 517 -22.72 -7.07 -19.84
CA LYS A 517 -24.04 -6.71 -19.31
C LYS A 517 -23.91 -5.49 -18.43
N PRO A 518 -24.55 -4.35 -18.76
CA PRO A 518 -24.45 -3.15 -17.95
C PRO A 518 -25.07 -3.40 -16.57
N ILE A 519 -24.38 -2.95 -15.53
CA ILE A 519 -24.85 -3.02 -14.15
C ILE A 519 -24.96 -1.59 -13.63
N ALA A 520 -26.12 -1.24 -13.09
CA ALA A 520 -26.30 0.07 -12.48
C ALA A 520 -25.53 0.17 -11.16
N GLY A 521 -25.07 1.38 -10.82
CA GLY A 521 -24.38 1.64 -9.56
C GLY A 521 -22.86 1.43 -9.62
N TRP A 522 -22.21 1.62 -8.49
CA TRP A 522 -20.75 1.48 -8.36
C TRP A 522 -20.44 0.10 -7.77
N THR A 523 -19.63 -0.71 -8.44
CA THR A 523 -19.29 -2.09 -8.05
C THR A 523 -17.88 -2.19 -7.46
N ARG A 524 -17.64 -3.20 -6.61
CA ARG A 524 -16.33 -3.43 -5.94
C ARG A 524 -15.96 -4.87 -5.66
N SER A 525 -16.93 -5.78 -5.59
CA SER A 525 -16.67 -7.19 -5.37
C SER A 525 -17.43 -8.05 -6.37
N LEU A 526 -16.82 -9.17 -6.77
CA LEU A 526 -17.43 -10.20 -7.59
C LEU A 526 -17.18 -11.55 -6.93
N ARG A 527 -18.24 -12.35 -6.84
CA ARG A 527 -18.20 -13.75 -6.46
C ARG A 527 -19.08 -14.54 -7.42
N VAL A 528 -18.84 -15.85 -7.48
CA VAL A 528 -19.63 -16.76 -8.29
C VAL A 528 -19.88 -18.04 -7.49
N SER A 529 -21.12 -18.52 -7.50
CA SER A 529 -21.52 -19.71 -6.77
C SER A 529 -22.82 -20.26 -7.36
N ASP A 530 -23.04 -21.56 -7.23
CA ASP A 530 -24.33 -22.19 -7.53
C ASP A 530 -25.25 -22.00 -6.31
N LEU A 531 -25.99 -20.88 -6.29
CA LEU A 531 -26.74 -20.45 -5.13
C LEU A 531 -27.98 -21.32 -4.90
N ASP A 532 -28.61 -21.76 -5.98
CA ASP A 532 -29.87 -22.50 -5.95
C ASP A 532 -29.73 -24.00 -6.28
N GLY A 533 -28.50 -24.49 -6.45
CA GLY A 533 -28.19 -25.91 -6.64
C GLY A 533 -28.64 -26.45 -8.00
N ASP A 534 -28.91 -25.60 -8.99
CA ASP A 534 -29.35 -26.02 -10.33
C ASP A 534 -28.18 -26.48 -11.24
N GLY A 535 -26.94 -26.37 -10.74
CA GLY A 535 -25.72 -26.71 -11.45
C GLY A 535 -25.17 -25.59 -12.34
N LYS A 536 -25.84 -24.44 -12.38
CA LYS A 536 -25.35 -23.20 -12.98
C LYS A 536 -24.92 -22.26 -11.86
N ARG A 537 -24.04 -21.32 -12.18
CA ARG A 537 -23.45 -20.43 -11.19
C ARG A 537 -23.93 -19.00 -11.41
N GLU A 538 -24.41 -18.38 -10.34
CA GLU A 538 -24.86 -17.00 -10.31
C GLU A 538 -23.69 -16.06 -10.02
N TRP A 539 -23.73 -14.87 -10.61
CA TRP A 539 -22.76 -13.81 -10.34
C TRP A 539 -23.27 -12.90 -9.24
N ILE A 540 -22.47 -12.75 -8.18
CA ILE A 540 -22.83 -11.98 -6.99
C ILE A 540 -21.95 -10.74 -6.95
N VAL A 541 -22.58 -9.58 -7.14
CA VAL A 541 -21.90 -8.29 -7.33
C VAL A 541 -22.20 -7.38 -6.15
N GLY A 542 -21.16 -7.05 -5.37
CA GLY A 542 -21.24 -6.09 -4.28
C GLY A 542 -20.85 -4.68 -4.73
N GLY A 543 -21.54 -3.68 -4.21
CA GLY A 543 -21.38 -2.29 -4.63
C GLY A 543 -21.70 -1.26 -3.54
N TRP A 544 -21.71 0.00 -3.96
CA TRP A 544 -22.13 1.10 -3.10
C TRP A 544 -23.66 1.11 -2.97
N GLN A 545 -24.14 0.83 -1.76
CA GLN A 545 -25.54 0.78 -1.35
C GLN A 545 -26.36 -0.35 -1.97
N ASP A 546 -25.73 -1.34 -2.59
CA ASP A 546 -26.45 -2.50 -3.11
C ASP A 546 -25.60 -3.77 -3.25
N LEU A 547 -26.31 -4.90 -3.24
CA LEU A 547 -25.86 -6.19 -3.76
C LEU A 547 -26.76 -6.56 -4.94
N LYS A 548 -26.18 -7.07 -6.03
CA LYS A 548 -26.92 -7.62 -7.16
C LYS A 548 -26.52 -9.06 -7.38
N VAL A 549 -27.51 -9.95 -7.49
CA VAL A 549 -27.32 -11.32 -7.92
C VAL A 549 -27.84 -11.43 -9.35
N LEU A 550 -26.97 -11.93 -10.22
CA LEU A 550 -27.24 -12.13 -11.64
C LEU A 550 -27.26 -13.62 -11.91
N ASP A 551 -28.10 -14.06 -12.83
CA ASP A 551 -28.11 -15.46 -13.27
C ASP A 551 -26.80 -15.82 -14.01
N HIS A 552 -26.63 -17.10 -14.34
CA HIS A 552 -25.51 -17.59 -15.14
C HIS A 552 -25.34 -16.88 -16.52
N ALA A 553 -26.34 -16.17 -17.04
CA ALA A 553 -26.29 -15.39 -18.28
C ALA A 553 -25.93 -13.90 -18.04
N GLY A 554 -25.80 -13.49 -16.78
CA GLY A 554 -25.52 -12.12 -16.36
C GLY A 554 -26.76 -11.21 -16.34
N GLU A 555 -27.97 -11.79 -16.43
CA GLU A 555 -29.22 -11.04 -16.27
C GLU A 555 -29.51 -10.85 -14.77
N LEU A 556 -30.01 -9.66 -14.41
CA LEU A 556 -30.36 -9.37 -13.02
C LEU A 556 -31.44 -10.34 -12.53
N TYR A 557 -31.08 -11.15 -11.53
CA TYR A 557 -31.99 -12.09 -10.89
C TYR A 557 -32.74 -11.41 -9.75
N TRP A 558 -32.02 -10.81 -8.82
CA TRP A 558 -32.57 -9.96 -7.77
C TRP A 558 -31.50 -9.02 -7.17
N GLU A 559 -31.95 -8.01 -6.42
CA GLU A 559 -31.07 -7.04 -5.75
C GLU A 559 -31.47 -6.82 -4.30
N HIS A 560 -30.49 -6.41 -3.49
CA HIS A 560 -30.66 -6.00 -2.10
C HIS A 560 -30.09 -4.59 -1.91
N GLY A 561 -30.87 -3.69 -1.31
CA GLY A 561 -30.42 -2.34 -0.99
C GLY A 561 -29.72 -2.28 0.37
N GLY A 562 -28.52 -1.71 0.40
CA GLY A 562 -27.70 -1.52 1.60
C GLY A 562 -27.65 -0.08 2.09
N GLN A 563 -27.01 0.14 3.24
CA GLN A 563 -26.89 1.46 3.89
C GLN A 563 -25.55 2.16 3.55
N GLY A 564 -24.57 1.42 3.01
CA GLY A 564 -23.24 1.92 2.68
C GLY A 564 -22.51 1.02 1.69
N MET A 565 -21.21 0.81 1.86
CA MET A 565 -20.51 -0.20 1.06
C MET A 565 -21.01 -1.59 1.42
N VAL A 566 -21.47 -2.35 0.43
CA VAL A 566 -21.85 -3.75 0.60
C VAL A 566 -20.73 -4.62 0.04
N THR A 567 -20.04 -5.34 0.93
CA THR A 567 -18.95 -6.25 0.58
C THR A 567 -19.39 -7.69 0.80
N VAL A 568 -19.17 -8.55 -0.19
CA VAL A 568 -19.41 -9.99 -0.05
C VAL A 568 -18.23 -10.62 0.70
N ALA A 569 -18.46 -11.02 1.96
CA ALA A 569 -17.46 -11.64 2.80
C ALA A 569 -17.16 -13.09 2.39
N GLY A 570 -18.17 -13.80 1.88
CA GLY A 570 -18.06 -15.17 1.39
C GLY A 570 -19.41 -15.74 0.98
N VAL A 571 -19.38 -16.93 0.37
CA VAL A 571 -20.57 -17.70 -0.02
C VAL A 571 -20.35 -19.14 0.43
N HIS A 572 -21.25 -19.67 1.26
CA HIS A 572 -21.12 -21.02 1.81
C HIS A 572 -22.48 -21.57 2.25
N ASP A 573 -22.66 -22.89 2.25
CA ASP A 573 -23.80 -23.56 2.87
C ASP A 573 -23.63 -23.54 4.40
N LEU A 574 -24.12 -22.48 5.04
CA LEU A 574 -23.96 -22.28 6.48
C LEU A 574 -24.86 -23.22 7.28
N ASN A 575 -25.97 -23.65 6.66
CA ASN A 575 -27.06 -24.31 7.37
C ASN A 575 -27.12 -25.83 7.10
N GLY A 576 -26.35 -26.32 6.11
CA GLY A 576 -26.21 -27.71 5.72
C GLY A 576 -27.39 -28.24 4.90
N ASP A 577 -28.18 -27.37 4.26
CA ASP A 577 -29.34 -27.77 3.44
C ASP A 577 -29.00 -28.00 1.96
N GLY A 578 -27.74 -27.80 1.58
CA GLY A 578 -27.24 -27.95 0.22
C GLY A 578 -27.39 -26.70 -0.65
N PHE A 579 -27.98 -25.62 -0.13
CA PHE A 579 -28.04 -24.32 -0.80
C PHE A 579 -26.99 -23.38 -0.19
N GLN A 580 -26.47 -22.47 -1.02
CA GLN A 580 -25.42 -21.55 -0.56
C GLN A 580 -26.03 -20.25 -0.01
N GLU A 581 -25.48 -19.75 1.09
CA GLU A 581 -25.79 -18.44 1.64
C GLU A 581 -24.70 -17.41 1.36
N ILE A 582 -25.12 -16.18 1.12
CA ILE A 582 -24.24 -15.03 0.90
C ILE A 582 -24.07 -14.29 2.22
N VAL A 583 -22.83 -14.18 2.70
CA VAL A 583 -22.49 -13.40 3.89
C VAL A 583 -21.97 -12.02 3.47
N LEU A 584 -22.61 -10.98 3.98
CA LEU A 584 -22.34 -9.59 3.63
C LEU A 584 -21.88 -8.79 4.85
N GLN A 585 -20.97 -7.86 4.59
CA GLN A 585 -20.78 -6.68 5.41
C GLN A 585 -21.53 -5.51 4.76
N ASP A 586 -22.58 -5.01 5.42
CA ASP A 586 -23.35 -3.83 5.00
C ASP A 586 -23.21 -2.74 6.07
N GLY A 587 -22.28 -1.81 5.84
CA GLY A 587 -21.91 -0.79 6.81
C GLY A 587 -21.40 -1.41 8.12
N GLU A 588 -22.09 -1.13 9.22
CA GLU A 588 -21.79 -1.65 10.57
C GLU A 588 -22.48 -2.99 10.87
N ARG A 589 -23.10 -3.65 9.88
CA ARG A 589 -23.89 -4.87 10.09
C ARG A 589 -23.35 -6.04 9.29
N VAL A 590 -23.62 -7.23 9.84
CA VAL A 590 -23.49 -8.51 9.12
C VAL A 590 -24.88 -8.92 8.65
N VAL A 591 -25.02 -9.18 7.35
CA VAL A 591 -26.25 -9.65 6.74
C VAL A 591 -25.98 -10.99 6.08
N VAL A 592 -26.79 -11.99 6.36
CA VAL A 592 -26.71 -13.29 5.67
C VAL A 592 -27.96 -13.47 4.84
N MET A 593 -27.78 -13.72 3.55
CA MET A 593 -28.84 -13.80 2.55
C MET A 593 -28.88 -15.16 1.90
N LYS A 594 -30.07 -15.57 1.48
CA LYS A 594 -30.28 -16.80 0.71
C LYS A 594 -30.11 -16.52 -0.79
N ALA A 595 -30.33 -17.53 -1.62
CA ALA A 595 -30.48 -17.39 -3.08
C ALA A 595 -31.68 -16.50 -3.53
N VAL A 596 -32.35 -15.81 -2.61
CA VAL A 596 -33.53 -14.96 -2.82
C VAL A 596 -33.32 -13.62 -2.08
N PRO A 597 -34.01 -12.52 -2.48
CA PRO A 597 -33.75 -11.16 -1.97
C PRO A 597 -34.13 -10.92 -0.50
N ASP A 598 -34.53 -11.97 0.23
CA ASP A 598 -34.86 -11.90 1.64
C ASP A 598 -33.66 -12.34 2.49
N PRO A 599 -33.17 -11.48 3.43
CA PRO A 599 -32.10 -11.87 4.33
C PRO A 599 -32.58 -12.98 5.26
N MET A 600 -31.74 -14.02 5.43
CA MET A 600 -31.96 -15.04 6.44
C MET A 600 -31.90 -14.44 7.86
N TRP A 601 -30.96 -13.52 8.08
CA TRP A 601 -30.90 -12.68 9.27
C TRP A 601 -29.98 -11.48 9.05
N THR A 602 -30.13 -10.48 9.93
CA THR A 602 -29.29 -9.29 9.99
C THR A 602 -28.87 -9.06 11.45
N SER A 603 -27.58 -8.82 11.68
CA SER A 603 -27.06 -8.53 13.02
C SER A 603 -27.53 -7.15 13.52
N ALA A 604 -27.45 -6.93 14.83
CA ALA A 604 -27.37 -5.56 15.35
C ALA A 604 -26.10 -4.86 14.81
N PRO A 605 -26.05 -3.52 14.78
CA PRO A 605 -24.82 -2.81 14.42
C PRO A 605 -23.69 -3.18 15.38
N PHE A 606 -22.52 -3.44 14.83
CA PHE A 606 -21.28 -3.57 15.56
C PHE A 606 -20.61 -2.20 15.65
N LYS A 607 -20.12 -1.84 16.83
CA LYS A 607 -19.24 -0.67 17.00
C LYS A 607 -17.90 -1.00 16.36
N ASP A 608 -17.41 -0.11 15.49
CA ASP A 608 -16.13 -0.28 14.79
C ASP A 608 -16.03 -1.65 14.11
N LEU A 609 -16.97 -1.97 13.20
CA LEU A 609 -16.94 -3.22 12.42
C LEU A 609 -15.76 -3.21 11.44
N GLU A 610 -14.76 -4.03 11.72
CA GLU A 610 -13.49 -4.06 10.99
C GLU A 610 -13.50 -5.10 9.87
N ALA A 611 -14.00 -6.32 10.14
CA ALA A 611 -14.01 -7.41 9.15
C ALA A 611 -15.10 -8.47 9.40
N VAL A 612 -15.50 -9.16 8.33
CA VAL A 612 -16.45 -10.30 8.34
C VAL A 612 -15.88 -11.44 7.49
N ARG A 613 -15.98 -12.69 7.97
CA ARG A 613 -15.45 -13.91 7.31
C ARG A 613 -16.36 -15.12 7.52
N ILE A 614 -16.18 -16.13 6.67
CA ILE A 614 -16.70 -17.47 6.87
C ILE A 614 -15.52 -18.38 7.24
N ASP A 615 -15.65 -19.18 8.29
CA ASP A 615 -14.67 -20.20 8.65
C ASP A 615 -14.85 -21.50 7.81
N PRO A 616 -13.82 -22.37 7.74
CA PRO A 616 -13.92 -23.62 6.98
C PRO A 616 -15.02 -24.59 7.46
N GLY A 617 -15.54 -24.41 8.67
CA GLY A 617 -16.66 -25.17 9.24
C GLY A 617 -18.03 -24.51 9.06
N GLY A 618 -18.13 -23.41 8.30
CA GLY A 618 -19.37 -22.68 8.02
C GLY A 618 -19.83 -21.73 9.12
N GLY A 619 -18.98 -21.37 10.09
CA GLY A 619 -19.24 -20.31 11.07
C GLY A 619 -18.92 -18.92 10.50
N VAL A 620 -19.61 -17.89 10.99
CA VAL A 620 -19.35 -16.50 10.58
C VAL A 620 -18.51 -15.80 11.65
N LEU A 621 -17.26 -15.48 11.32
CA LEU A 621 -16.38 -14.69 12.20
C LEU A 621 -16.53 -13.20 11.92
N VAL A 622 -16.61 -12.42 12.99
CA VAL A 622 -16.75 -10.97 12.96
C VAL A 622 -15.68 -10.35 13.84
N GLN A 623 -14.94 -9.39 13.30
CA GLN A 623 -14.02 -8.56 14.06
C GLN A 623 -14.63 -7.18 14.27
N ALA A 624 -14.82 -6.78 15.51
CA ALA A 624 -15.39 -5.48 15.85
C ALA A 624 -14.87 -4.98 17.20
N ASP A 625 -14.57 -3.68 17.29
CA ASP A 625 -14.07 -3.03 18.51
C ASP A 625 -12.84 -3.74 19.13
N GLY A 626 -11.94 -4.26 18.27
CA GLY A 626 -10.77 -5.04 18.70
C GLY A 626 -11.08 -6.43 19.26
N GLU A 627 -12.31 -6.94 19.16
CA GLU A 627 -12.70 -8.29 19.59
C GLU A 627 -13.09 -9.17 18.41
N LEU A 628 -12.86 -10.48 18.55
CA LEU A 628 -13.42 -11.52 17.69
C LEU A 628 -14.74 -12.06 18.26
N VAL A 629 -15.76 -12.11 17.41
CA VAL A 629 -17.09 -12.62 17.69
C VAL A 629 -17.44 -13.70 16.67
N GLU A 630 -17.74 -14.90 17.14
CA GLU A 630 -18.25 -15.98 16.28
C GLU A 630 -19.77 -15.98 16.29
N LEU A 631 -20.37 -16.05 15.10
CA LEU A 631 -21.80 -16.16 14.89
C LEU A 631 -22.12 -17.52 14.25
N SER A 632 -23.13 -18.20 14.81
CA SER A 632 -23.75 -19.37 14.18
C SER A 632 -24.43 -19.00 12.86
N ALA A 633 -24.76 -20.02 12.05
CA ALA A 633 -25.58 -19.91 10.85
C ALA A 633 -26.94 -19.21 11.05
N ARG A 634 -27.43 -19.08 12.30
CA ARG A 634 -28.68 -18.36 12.64
C ARG A 634 -28.44 -16.97 13.26
N GLY A 635 -27.23 -16.45 13.16
CA GLY A 635 -26.86 -15.11 13.66
C GLY A 635 -26.75 -15.00 15.18
N LYS A 636 -26.71 -16.13 15.90
CA LYS A 636 -26.46 -16.12 17.35
C LYS A 636 -24.97 -16.13 17.63
N VAL A 637 -24.53 -15.26 18.53
CA VAL A 637 -23.17 -15.27 19.08
C VAL A 637 -22.93 -16.61 19.78
N THR A 638 -21.95 -17.37 19.28
CA THR A 638 -21.50 -18.65 19.85
C THR A 638 -20.28 -18.46 20.73
N LYS A 639 -19.44 -17.47 20.44
CA LYS A 639 -18.23 -17.13 21.20
C LYS A 639 -17.91 -15.63 21.11
N ARG A 640 -17.39 -15.05 22.19
CA ARG A 640 -17.01 -13.63 22.34
C ARG A 640 -15.81 -13.50 23.27
N GLY A 641 -15.00 -12.47 23.09
CA GLY A 641 -13.99 -12.04 24.06
C GLY A 641 -12.60 -12.63 23.85
N THR A 642 -12.30 -13.13 22.65
CA THR A 642 -10.92 -13.27 22.19
C THR A 642 -10.48 -11.92 21.64
N GLU A 643 -9.47 -11.30 22.24
CA GLU A 643 -8.86 -10.08 21.71
C GLU A 643 -8.38 -10.37 20.28
N ALA A 644 -8.82 -9.55 19.33
CA ALA A 644 -8.21 -9.52 18.02
C ALA A 644 -6.82 -8.90 18.20
N PRO A 645 -5.74 -9.49 17.63
CA PRO A 645 -4.41 -8.95 17.85
C PRO A 645 -4.32 -7.51 17.32
N GLU A 646 -3.66 -6.62 18.05
CA GLU A 646 -3.67 -5.17 17.74
C GLU A 646 -3.08 -4.88 16.35
N GLY A 647 -3.79 -4.06 15.58
CA GLY A 647 -3.37 -3.64 14.23
C GLY A 647 -3.64 -4.66 13.12
N ARG A 648 -4.26 -5.80 13.44
CA ARG A 648 -4.59 -6.86 12.48
C ARG A 648 -6.07 -6.81 12.12
N THR A 649 -6.40 -6.71 10.85
CA THR A 649 -7.71 -7.13 10.33
C THR A 649 -7.63 -8.60 9.95
N LEU A 650 -8.69 -9.39 10.14
CA LEU A 650 -8.73 -10.81 9.70
C LEU A 650 -8.32 -10.97 8.21
N SER A 651 -7.07 -11.40 7.98
CA SER A 651 -6.50 -11.71 6.66
C SER A 651 -6.07 -13.19 6.57
N GLY A 652 -7.09 -14.04 6.59
CA GLY A 652 -7.08 -15.47 6.24
C GLY A 652 -6.35 -16.41 7.18
N ARG A 653 -6.91 -17.60 7.34
CA ARG A 653 -6.42 -18.68 8.20
C ARG A 653 -6.47 -19.99 7.41
N MET A 654 -5.35 -20.69 7.31
CA MET A 654 -5.21 -22.00 6.68
C MET A 654 -5.19 -23.07 7.77
N GLU A 655 -5.90 -24.17 7.59
CA GLU A 655 -5.72 -25.37 8.42
C GLU A 655 -4.60 -26.21 7.81
N THR A 656 -3.46 -26.35 8.49
CA THR A 656 -2.37 -27.22 8.06
C THR A 656 -2.40 -28.54 8.84
N PRO A 657 -1.73 -29.62 8.40
CA PRO A 657 -1.55 -30.85 9.21
C PRO A 657 -0.94 -30.59 10.59
N ASP A 658 -0.24 -29.46 10.65
CA ASP A 658 0.56 -28.88 11.69
C ASP A 658 -0.27 -27.82 12.48
N GLY A 659 -1.59 -27.75 12.25
CA GLY A 659 -2.57 -26.88 12.90
C GLY A 659 -2.83 -25.55 12.17
N PRO A 660 -3.74 -24.70 12.70
CA PRO A 660 -4.19 -23.50 12.01
C PRO A 660 -3.10 -22.40 11.95
N MET A 661 -2.85 -21.86 10.76
CA MET A 661 -1.86 -20.83 10.44
C MET A 661 -2.54 -19.58 9.87
N ASP A 662 -2.28 -18.40 10.43
CA ASP A 662 -2.77 -17.13 9.89
C ASP A 662 -1.88 -16.67 8.72
N LEU A 663 -2.47 -16.31 7.58
CA LEU A 663 -1.70 -16.19 6.34
C LEU A 663 -1.10 -14.80 6.15
N PHE A 664 -1.78 -13.73 6.55
CA PHE A 664 -1.34 -12.34 6.35
C PHE A 664 -1.80 -11.42 7.49
N GLU A 665 -1.11 -10.29 7.71
CA GLU A 665 -1.43 -9.31 8.76
C GLU A 665 -1.19 -7.88 8.25
N GLY A 666 -2.28 -7.16 7.96
CA GLY A 666 -2.23 -5.76 7.51
C GLY A 666 -3.63 -5.15 7.36
N LYS A 667 -3.75 -3.82 7.58
CA LYS A 667 -5.02 -3.07 7.53
C LYS A 667 -5.64 -2.94 6.12
N TRP A 668 -4.91 -3.35 5.07
CA TRP A 668 -5.22 -3.05 3.66
C TRP A 668 -5.12 -4.25 2.69
N ASP A 669 -4.84 -5.46 3.19
CA ASP A 669 -4.62 -6.61 2.32
C ASP A 669 -5.92 -7.41 2.07
N PRO A 670 -6.11 -7.96 0.85
CA PRO A 670 -7.33 -8.69 0.53
C PRO A 670 -7.36 -10.04 1.24
N THR A 671 -8.58 -10.56 1.39
CA THR A 671 -8.85 -11.90 1.91
C THR A 671 -8.15 -12.96 1.05
N PRO A 672 -7.43 -13.91 1.64
CA PRO A 672 -6.94 -15.09 0.91
C PRO A 672 -8.10 -15.86 0.28
N GLU A 673 -7.90 -16.36 -0.95
CA GLU A 673 -8.79 -17.32 -1.59
C GLU A 673 -8.30 -18.73 -1.24
N LEU A 674 -9.24 -19.58 -0.82
CA LEU A 674 -9.00 -20.94 -0.32
C LEU A 674 -9.74 -21.94 -1.21
N GLY A 675 -9.28 -23.19 -1.24
CA GLY A 675 -10.07 -24.30 -1.80
C GLY A 675 -9.77 -24.62 -3.26
N HIS A 676 -8.57 -24.30 -3.75
CA HIS A 676 -8.19 -24.54 -5.14
C HIS A 676 -6.85 -25.27 -5.23
N ASP A 677 -6.81 -26.44 -5.88
CA ASP A 677 -5.60 -27.20 -6.17
C ASP A 677 -4.89 -26.63 -7.42
N VAL A 678 -3.88 -25.77 -7.23
CA VAL A 678 -3.20 -24.99 -8.28
C VAL A 678 -2.06 -25.78 -8.91
N ASP A 679 -1.32 -26.54 -8.11
CA ASP A 679 -0.20 -27.34 -8.60
C ASP A 679 -0.61 -28.74 -9.11
N GLY A 680 -1.85 -29.15 -8.85
CA GLY A 680 -2.46 -30.38 -9.33
C GLY A 680 -2.10 -31.61 -8.50
N ASP A 681 -1.70 -31.43 -7.24
CA ASP A 681 -1.32 -32.51 -6.32
C ASP A 681 -2.53 -33.17 -5.61
N GLY A 682 -3.72 -32.61 -5.79
CA GLY A 682 -4.98 -33.06 -5.19
C GLY A 682 -5.27 -32.48 -3.81
N GLN A 683 -4.50 -31.48 -3.36
CA GLN A 683 -4.71 -30.73 -2.13
C GLN A 683 -5.03 -29.28 -2.46
N ASP A 684 -5.89 -28.66 -1.66
CA ASP A 684 -6.22 -27.26 -1.86
C ASP A 684 -5.02 -26.38 -1.51
N ASP A 685 -4.73 -25.38 -2.34
CA ASP A 685 -3.75 -24.34 -2.06
C ASP A 685 -4.44 -23.07 -1.57
N VAL A 686 -3.62 -22.10 -1.15
CA VAL A 686 -4.08 -20.79 -0.71
C VAL A 686 -3.46 -19.68 -1.53
N MET A 687 -4.31 -18.95 -2.24
CA MET A 687 -3.92 -17.77 -3.00
C MET A 687 -4.07 -16.51 -2.17
N VAL A 688 -3.04 -15.68 -2.21
CA VAL A 688 -3.08 -14.30 -1.72
C VAL A 688 -2.71 -13.36 -2.84
N ALA A 689 -3.70 -12.56 -3.22
CA ALA A 689 -3.51 -11.45 -4.13
C ALA A 689 -3.10 -10.21 -3.34
N GLY A 690 -2.31 -9.34 -3.95
CA GLY A 690 -2.00 -8.02 -3.46
C GLY A 690 -2.07 -7.03 -4.62
N ARG A 691 -1.90 -5.74 -4.32
CA ARG A 691 -2.01 -4.70 -5.36
C ARG A 691 -1.03 -4.89 -6.52
N GLN A 692 0.11 -5.54 -6.28
CA GLN A 692 1.19 -5.70 -7.27
C GLN A 692 1.66 -7.16 -7.43
N GLY A 693 0.89 -8.15 -6.99
CA GLY A 693 1.31 -9.55 -7.17
C GLY A 693 0.34 -10.56 -6.59
N VAL A 694 0.58 -11.83 -6.91
CA VAL A 694 -0.13 -13.00 -6.39
C VAL A 694 0.90 -14.01 -5.92
N ILE A 695 0.68 -14.56 -4.73
CA ILE A 695 1.40 -15.75 -4.26
C ILE A 695 0.38 -16.83 -3.93
N VAL A 696 0.67 -18.07 -4.34
CA VAL A 696 -0.06 -19.26 -3.91
C VAL A 696 0.86 -20.12 -3.06
N TYR A 697 0.34 -20.57 -1.92
CA TYR A 697 1.04 -21.44 -0.98
C TYR A 697 0.39 -22.82 -0.92
N ASP A 698 1.21 -23.85 -0.82
CA ASP A 698 0.75 -25.21 -0.49
C ASP A 698 0.33 -25.33 0.98
N GLN A 699 -0.22 -26.50 1.32
CA GLN A 699 -0.63 -26.88 2.68
C GLN A 699 0.52 -26.90 3.71
N GLN A 700 1.78 -26.77 3.26
CA GLN A 700 2.97 -26.66 4.12
C GLN A 700 3.50 -25.22 4.18
N GLY A 701 2.76 -24.24 3.65
CA GLY A 701 3.13 -22.83 3.61
C GLY A 701 4.28 -22.51 2.65
N ARG A 702 4.60 -23.41 1.70
CA ARG A 702 5.63 -23.16 0.69
C ARG A 702 5.00 -22.51 -0.53
N PRO A 703 5.60 -21.46 -1.11
CA PRO A 703 5.06 -20.87 -2.33
C PRO A 703 5.17 -21.87 -3.49
N VAL A 704 4.09 -22.07 -4.23
CA VAL A 704 4.01 -22.90 -5.45
C VAL A 704 3.82 -22.07 -6.72
N LEU A 705 3.20 -20.88 -6.59
CA LEU A 705 3.04 -19.89 -7.66
C LEU A 705 3.41 -18.51 -7.12
N ARG A 706 4.13 -17.73 -7.91
CA ARG A 706 4.45 -16.33 -7.65
C ARG A 706 4.41 -15.53 -8.93
N VAL A 707 3.50 -14.57 -8.98
CA VAL A 707 3.35 -13.63 -10.08
C VAL A 707 3.48 -12.21 -9.54
N ARG A 708 4.35 -11.40 -10.14
CA ARG A 708 4.57 -10.00 -9.79
C ARG A 708 4.11 -9.10 -10.92
N SER A 709 3.39 -8.05 -10.59
CA SER A 709 3.10 -6.92 -11.46
C SER A 709 4.11 -5.80 -11.20
N HIS A 710 4.57 -5.15 -12.27
CA HIS A 710 5.51 -4.04 -12.19
C HIS A 710 4.77 -2.73 -12.42
N ASP A 711 4.74 -1.89 -11.38
CA ASP A 711 4.24 -0.51 -11.43
C ASP A 711 2.74 -0.33 -11.74
N VAL A 712 1.97 -1.42 -11.90
CA VAL A 712 0.53 -1.38 -12.18
C VAL A 712 -0.28 -2.26 -11.23
N GLY A 713 -1.52 -1.84 -10.94
CA GLY A 713 -2.47 -2.61 -10.14
C GLY A 713 -2.89 -3.91 -10.82
N ILE A 714 -3.19 -4.94 -10.03
CA ILE A 714 -3.82 -6.16 -10.53
C ILE A 714 -5.06 -6.54 -9.73
N GLU A 715 -6.01 -7.18 -10.42
CA GLU A 715 -7.09 -7.97 -9.82
C GLU A 715 -6.86 -9.43 -10.22
N ALA A 716 -7.05 -10.36 -9.28
CA ALA A 716 -6.77 -11.77 -9.47
C ALA A 716 -7.96 -12.63 -9.03
N ALA A 717 -8.13 -13.77 -9.70
CA ALA A 717 -9.05 -14.82 -9.29
C ALA A 717 -8.50 -16.16 -9.76
N ILE A 718 -8.73 -17.21 -8.99
CA ILE A 718 -8.27 -18.56 -9.30
C ILE A 718 -9.44 -19.53 -9.40
N GLY A 719 -9.29 -20.57 -10.22
CA GLY A 719 -10.29 -21.63 -10.33
C GLY A 719 -10.05 -22.54 -11.53
N ASP A 720 -10.56 -23.77 -11.46
CA ASP A 720 -10.44 -24.76 -12.53
C ASP A 720 -11.30 -24.35 -13.74
N LEU A 721 -10.68 -23.83 -14.80
CA LEU A 721 -11.37 -23.38 -16.02
C LEU A 721 -11.62 -24.52 -17.01
N ASP A 722 -10.83 -25.59 -16.98
CA ASP A 722 -10.82 -26.58 -18.05
C ASP A 722 -11.21 -28.01 -17.63
N GLY A 723 -11.45 -28.22 -16.33
CA GLY A 723 -11.85 -29.48 -15.72
C GLY A 723 -10.69 -30.44 -15.48
N LYS A 724 -9.43 -29.98 -15.56
CA LYS A 724 -8.23 -30.78 -15.35
C LYS A 724 -7.54 -30.41 -14.04
N ALA A 725 -6.61 -31.27 -13.62
CA ALA A 725 -5.82 -31.04 -12.41
C ALA A 725 -4.89 -29.82 -12.57
N GLY A 726 -4.96 -28.91 -11.59
CA GLY A 726 -4.24 -27.64 -11.53
C GLY A 726 -5.13 -26.46 -11.97
N ALA A 727 -5.64 -25.69 -11.01
CA ALA A 727 -6.51 -24.54 -11.23
C ALA A 727 -5.80 -23.38 -11.93
N GLU A 728 -6.48 -22.74 -12.89
CA GLU A 728 -5.96 -21.59 -13.62
C GLU A 728 -6.01 -20.29 -12.81
N LEU A 729 -5.00 -19.44 -13.00
CA LEU A 729 -4.97 -18.08 -12.47
C LEU A 729 -5.39 -17.07 -13.55
N ALA A 730 -6.48 -16.34 -13.29
CA ALA A 730 -6.92 -15.20 -14.09
C ALA A 730 -6.43 -13.89 -13.45
N LEU A 731 -5.84 -13.02 -14.25
CA LEU A 731 -5.28 -11.73 -13.83
C LEU A 731 -5.79 -10.62 -14.74
N PHE A 732 -6.47 -9.63 -14.17
CA PHE A 732 -6.60 -8.34 -14.83
C PHE A 732 -5.43 -7.47 -14.40
N VAL A 733 -4.63 -7.05 -15.38
CA VAL A 733 -3.48 -6.15 -15.17
C VAL A 733 -3.86 -4.78 -15.69
N GLU A 734 -3.78 -3.76 -14.84
CA GLU A 734 -4.21 -2.40 -15.18
C GLU A 734 -3.47 -1.91 -16.44
N HIS A 735 -4.24 -1.31 -17.37
CA HIS A 735 -3.76 -0.85 -18.70
C HIS A 735 -3.25 -1.96 -19.64
N TYR A 736 -3.38 -3.22 -19.25
CA TYR A 736 -2.95 -4.38 -20.05
C TYR A 736 -4.07 -5.37 -20.37
N GLY A 737 -5.07 -5.48 -19.51
CA GLY A 737 -6.20 -6.37 -19.71
C GLY A 737 -6.03 -7.73 -19.04
N LEU A 738 -6.75 -8.73 -19.56
CA LEU A 738 -6.89 -10.04 -18.94
C LEU A 738 -5.80 -10.99 -19.42
N VAL A 739 -5.14 -11.67 -18.48
CA VAL A 739 -4.13 -12.70 -18.70
C VAL A 739 -4.56 -13.95 -17.95
N VAL A 740 -4.52 -15.10 -18.61
CA VAL A 740 -4.83 -16.39 -17.97
C VAL A 740 -3.59 -17.27 -18.01
N LEU A 741 -3.20 -17.75 -16.83
CA LEU A 741 -2.10 -18.65 -16.60
C LEU A 741 -2.63 -20.01 -16.18
N GLY A 742 -1.97 -21.06 -16.64
CA GLY A 742 -2.33 -22.42 -16.27
C GLY A 742 -1.49 -23.46 -16.98
N LYS A 743 -1.82 -24.73 -16.77
CA LYS A 743 -1.10 -25.86 -17.33
C LYS A 743 -1.59 -26.14 -18.75
N LYS A 744 -0.66 -26.17 -19.72
CA LYS A 744 -0.98 -26.44 -21.13
C LYS A 744 -1.50 -27.86 -21.39
#